data_AF-A0A1M4SKZ7-F1
#
_entry.id   AF-A0A1M4SKZ7-F1
#
_cell.length_a   1.000
_cell.length_b   1.000
_cell.length_c   1.000
_cell.angle_alpha   90.00
_cell.angle_beta   90.00
_cell.angle_gamma   90.00
#
_symmetry.space_group_name_H-M   'P 1'
#
loop_
_entity.id
_entity.type
_entity.pdbx_description
1 polymer ?
#
loop_
_entity_poly.entity_id
_entity_poly.type
_entity_poly.pdbx_seq_one_letter_code
_entity_poly.pdbx_strand_id
1 'polypeptide(L)'
;MEDIRPLNPTIQPDPEWFLERLREGMARRGRVRDTRLPETLAVLAAVVSVLRAAVDEVRVLLGEDGEKTESFIRDVRRVGRDPWGEDPQGHLADFLERSLARTDWRERDMADMAVSYLLAIRDRLDPSAERSLAAYQAVLQDHPEERDRATAGLIAESRGCLGGLLWAYGRLEEPVRESPFDEAQLGWLCRTVAWMTGCGEVTDSDGRDPWDQGAEDLWAWMQSALHAAWDGRGLPFPIKDLEKASLYLLERFPASTPHHRHFIRYLLEEEDAYRRILKTFYASEDVRLRAFREEAARFNRLPEHAAHRVTYQPDEEENLVRAVFFRPDVIECFVARERAKDIYQALPGLESRAYLPRVLHETQGLFGYVTPEACRRITECLQLDVEDVIRAIASYKQYSADPSGEILIYVCKGTACFLRGQPHLSRAIGRAIGAGREQIGAYGIQYVEMDCFGVCHLAPVIRAGNRFYGNQRPEDVPGLVERLVTGPDYSNRRVFVQRLLEKLLPTLRSEPVQELTLSRLGIIPKDAVRGRLPEDAWEDDLRGKPVILDGAGGVFVPGVGAGDEAGRLGRLVMNAVCFRYAAPWRETAYGALLPDAHGMVCGAVNVPEVWEAASIQGTLGPEVEVRDGQVYLKTDAGRLHLGERADHVLLAESDDHYALIVLEDGAGTAQVPTFPRERRQGPEAEEFKAGQDRVVLDYARRGRPQEIDDYMAAGGYETVYRVLGLRGEERWSPERIVEEVSAARLRGRGGAGFPTGRKWEAVRRAVCRVEEQDGNKDPVKLIVANGDEGDPGAFMDRTLIEEKPHQVLEGMILAAVAVGARYGVIYVRKEYEDAVRRLEDALFQARRKGLLGRNVLGVRGLDFDVEIRLGAGAFVAGEKRAIMRAIEGKPAEPTINAPSNTVRGLWGKPTLLNNVETFANIPVILSRGSRWYASLGTPRSGGTKIFSVAGIVKRTGLVEVRFGRTLADIIEICGGIQEGKSLAGVQIGGPSGAILSLTGPRAYLLHTPLDFDTFNDAGAMLGSGGLVFIGEDDDVVRLARHFTDWLTEESCGQCPACFRGTAALGRVLDRILLGAGAADDIHRLWALGDVVQAGSQCGLGTTAANPVTSALRFFPAAFLHYLLGNPEMTPRDLFECLEALRLLTRQDVVRGAGRSRQVVGASFTLRRHLARFLVEELERMDRYRPSHEKRTERFLDLLGLSRWEAGEREVTCQWTEAA
;
A
#
# COMPACT_ATOMS: atom_id res chain seq x y z
N MET A 1 35.37 20.98 22.44
CA MET A 1 34.32 19.93 22.38
C MET A 1 33.33 20.02 23.54
N GLU A 2 33.74 20.56 24.69
CA GLU A 2 32.95 20.67 25.92
C GLU A 2 31.72 21.61 25.83
N ASP A 3 31.68 22.54 24.87
CA ASP A 3 30.60 23.56 24.78
C ASP A 3 29.31 23.12 24.06
N ILE A 4 29.32 22.05 23.26
CA ILE A 4 28.04 21.50 22.74
C ILE A 4 27.45 20.61 23.83
N ARG A 5 26.67 21.23 24.71
CA ARG A 5 25.79 20.52 25.66
C ARG A 5 24.58 19.99 24.90
N PRO A 6 24.33 18.69 24.72
CA PRO A 6 23.16 18.15 24.05
C PRO A 6 21.90 18.43 24.87
N LEU A 7 20.75 18.51 24.20
CA LEU A 7 19.39 18.63 24.74
C LEU A 7 19.35 19.02 26.22
N ASN A 8 19.82 20.22 26.58
CA ASN A 8 19.92 20.62 27.97
C ASN A 8 18.71 21.48 28.34
N PRO A 9 17.67 20.90 28.96
CA PRO A 9 16.41 21.60 29.25
C PRO A 9 16.56 22.78 30.22
N THR A 10 17.73 22.99 30.82
CA THR A 10 17.99 24.14 31.72
C THR A 10 18.43 25.41 30.99
N ILE A 11 18.79 25.32 29.71
CA ILE A 11 19.18 26.49 28.91
C ILE A 11 17.92 27.20 28.43
N GLN A 12 17.78 28.50 28.70
CA GLN A 12 16.72 29.29 28.06
C GLN A 12 17.14 29.63 26.63
N PRO A 13 16.35 29.24 25.62
CA PRO A 13 16.69 29.53 24.24
C PRO A 13 16.44 31.00 23.94
N ASP A 14 17.49 31.74 23.62
CA ASP A 14 17.40 33.04 22.98
C ASP A 14 17.89 32.95 21.52
N PRO A 15 17.52 33.91 20.65
CA PRO A 15 17.92 33.88 19.25
C PRO A 15 19.43 33.85 19.01
N GLU A 16 20.24 34.50 19.84
CA GLU A 16 21.70 34.55 19.64
C GLU A 16 22.34 33.21 20.00
N TRP A 17 21.99 32.66 21.16
CA TRP A 17 22.37 31.32 21.59
C TRP A 17 21.99 30.26 20.56
N PHE A 18 20.75 30.31 20.05
CA PHE A 18 20.26 29.36 19.06
C PHE A 18 21.07 29.43 17.75
N LEU A 19 21.35 30.63 17.27
CA LEU A 19 22.12 30.85 16.04
C LEU A 19 23.59 30.43 16.20
N GLU A 20 24.21 30.72 17.33
CA GLU A 20 25.57 30.28 17.64
C GLU A 20 25.64 28.75 17.65
N ARG A 21 24.67 28.11 18.29
CA ARG A 21 24.60 26.66 18.37
C ARG A 21 24.43 25.98 17.02
N LEU A 22 23.58 26.51 16.13
CA LEU A 22 23.48 26.04 14.76
C LEU A 22 24.82 26.16 14.02
N ARG A 23 25.54 27.27 14.17
CA ARG A 23 26.86 27.48 13.55
C ARG A 23 27.88 26.47 14.05
N GLU A 24 27.93 26.21 15.35
CA GLU A 24 28.82 25.20 15.93
C GLU A 24 28.51 23.79 15.43
N GLY A 25 27.22 23.42 15.39
CA GLY A 25 26.78 22.13 14.85
C GLY A 25 27.22 21.95 13.40
N MET A 26 27.06 22.98 12.56
CA MET A 26 27.50 22.96 11.17
C MET A 26 29.02 22.95 11.00
N ALA A 27 29.77 23.59 11.90
CA ALA A 27 31.23 23.59 11.88
C ALA A 27 31.78 22.18 12.17
N ARG A 28 31.05 21.36 12.92
CA ARG A 28 31.44 19.98 13.24
C ARG A 28 30.89 19.01 12.19
N ARG A 29 31.58 18.94 11.05
CA ARG A 29 31.25 18.01 9.95
C ARG A 29 31.69 16.58 10.30
N GLY A 30 30.73 15.69 10.52
CA GLY A 30 30.97 14.24 10.60
C GLY A 30 31.00 13.57 9.21
N ARG A 31 31.63 12.40 9.10
CA ARG A 31 31.46 11.52 7.93
C ARG A 31 30.07 10.89 7.96
N VAL A 32 29.42 10.78 6.79
CA VAL A 32 28.22 9.94 6.61
C VAL A 32 28.56 8.50 6.96
N ARG A 33 27.62 7.83 7.61
CA ARG A 33 27.81 6.48 8.14
C ARG A 33 26.89 5.48 7.49
N ASP A 34 25.70 5.93 7.13
CA ASP A 34 24.70 5.17 6.39
C ASP A 34 25.16 4.99 4.94
N THR A 35 25.41 3.74 4.55
CA THR A 35 25.93 3.42 3.21
C THR A 35 24.90 3.62 2.10
N ARG A 36 23.63 3.90 2.44
CA ARG A 36 22.59 4.26 1.45
C ARG A 36 22.79 5.65 0.88
N LEU A 37 23.58 6.51 1.55
CA LEU A 37 23.92 7.84 1.08
C LEU A 37 25.27 7.83 0.37
N PRO A 38 25.37 8.28 -0.90
CA PRO A 38 26.65 8.45 -1.55
C PRO A 38 27.46 9.56 -0.86
N GLU A 39 28.79 9.47 -0.92
CA GLU A 39 29.69 10.46 -0.28
C GLU A 39 29.42 11.91 -0.73
N THR A 40 28.91 12.09 -1.96
CA THR A 40 28.50 13.39 -2.50
C THR A 40 27.38 14.06 -1.71
N LEU A 41 26.56 13.29 -0.98
CA LEU A 41 25.48 13.80 -0.13
C LEU A 41 25.92 14.03 1.33
N ALA A 42 27.21 13.88 1.64
CA ALA A 42 27.66 13.92 3.03
C ALA A 42 27.46 15.26 3.73
N VAL A 43 27.64 16.36 3.00
CA VAL A 43 27.42 17.70 3.55
C VAL A 43 25.94 17.93 3.79
N LEU A 44 25.07 17.52 2.86
CA LEU A 44 23.63 17.64 3.02
C LEU A 44 23.12 16.84 4.22
N ALA A 45 23.57 15.59 4.37
CA ALA A 45 23.19 14.73 5.49
C ALA A 45 23.56 15.36 6.83
N ALA A 46 24.78 15.88 6.96
CA ALA A 46 25.22 16.56 8.18
C ALA A 46 24.35 17.79 8.48
N VAL A 47 24.06 18.64 7.48
CA VAL A 47 23.26 19.86 7.67
C VAL A 47 21.82 19.52 8.06
N VAL A 48 21.19 18.55 7.40
CA VAL A 48 19.83 18.09 7.75
C VAL A 48 19.79 17.55 9.18
N SER A 49 20.79 16.77 9.59
CA SER A 49 20.90 16.27 10.97
C SER A 49 21.05 17.39 12.00
N VAL A 50 21.83 18.44 11.70
CA VAL A 50 21.96 19.62 12.58
C VAL A 50 20.63 20.37 12.70
N LEU A 51 19.96 20.64 11.57
CA LEU A 51 18.69 21.35 11.56
C LEU A 51 17.61 20.59 12.33
N ARG A 52 17.51 19.28 12.15
CA ARG A 52 16.61 18.42 12.92
C ARG A 52 16.93 18.50 14.42
N ALA A 53 18.18 18.25 14.81
CA ALA A 53 18.59 18.25 16.21
C ALA A 53 18.31 19.59 16.89
N ALA A 54 18.52 20.71 16.19
CA ALA A 54 18.24 22.04 16.71
C ALA A 54 16.74 22.32 16.88
N VAL A 55 15.90 21.86 15.94
CA VAL A 55 14.43 21.95 16.06
C VAL A 55 13.93 21.13 17.24
N ASP A 56 14.43 19.91 17.38
CA ASP A 56 14.08 19.00 18.48
C ASP A 56 14.48 19.62 19.82
N GLU A 57 15.66 20.23 19.89
CA GLU A 57 16.13 20.94 21.07
C GLU A 57 15.26 22.16 21.40
N VAL A 58 14.99 23.05 20.43
CA VAL A 58 14.12 24.22 20.68
C VAL A 58 12.74 23.80 21.16
N ARG A 59 12.19 22.71 20.60
CA ARG A 59 10.92 22.15 21.05
C ARG A 59 10.98 21.66 22.50
N VAL A 60 12.05 20.96 22.86
CA VAL A 60 12.28 20.52 24.24
C VAL A 60 12.39 21.73 25.17
N LEU A 61 13.15 22.76 24.78
CA LEU A 61 13.40 23.94 25.62
C LEU A 61 12.16 24.82 25.82
N LEU A 62 11.35 25.00 24.78
CA LEU A 62 10.15 25.85 24.83
C LEU A 62 8.92 25.09 25.35
N GLY A 63 8.93 23.75 25.26
CA GLY A 63 7.78 22.90 25.55
C GLY A 63 6.64 23.10 24.56
N GLU A 64 5.44 22.62 24.91
CA GLU A 64 4.21 22.86 24.14
C GLU A 64 3.64 24.29 24.34
N ASP A 65 4.44 25.21 24.90
CA ASP A 65 4.04 26.58 25.17
C ASP A 65 4.04 27.42 23.88
N GLY A 66 2.85 27.54 23.28
CA GLY A 66 2.64 28.26 22.04
C GLY A 66 3.02 29.75 22.13
N GLU A 67 2.80 30.40 23.26
CA GLU A 67 3.13 31.83 23.42
C GLU A 67 4.65 32.04 23.46
N LYS A 68 5.38 31.19 24.19
CA LYS A 68 6.86 31.23 24.19
C LYS A 68 7.42 30.91 22.81
N THR A 69 6.83 29.94 22.12
CA THR A 69 7.22 29.56 20.76
C THR A 69 7.02 30.70 19.77
N GLU A 70 5.85 31.34 19.77
CA GLU A 70 5.59 32.51 18.94
C GLU A 70 6.52 33.68 19.27
N SER A 71 6.81 33.91 20.56
CA SER A 71 7.76 34.94 20.99
C SER A 71 9.16 34.66 20.45
N PHE A 72 9.67 33.44 20.63
CA PHE A 72 10.98 33.03 20.15
C PHE A 72 11.10 33.20 18.63
N ILE A 73 10.12 32.72 17.85
CA ILE A 73 10.10 32.87 16.40
C ILE A 73 10.08 34.35 15.99
N ARG A 74 9.29 35.18 16.69
CA ARG A 74 9.23 36.63 16.44
C ARG A 74 10.58 37.29 16.71
N ASP A 75 11.27 36.88 17.77
CA ASP A 75 12.58 37.42 18.11
C ASP A 75 13.66 36.97 17.12
N VAL A 76 13.64 35.71 16.66
CA VAL A 76 14.49 35.23 15.55
C VAL A 76 14.26 36.06 14.29
N ARG A 77 12.98 36.30 13.93
CA ARG A 77 12.60 37.13 12.78
C ARG A 77 13.09 38.59 12.94
N ARG A 78 13.11 39.11 14.17
CA ARG A 78 13.60 40.46 14.48
C ARG A 78 15.12 40.59 14.39
N VAL A 79 15.88 39.55 14.77
CA VAL A 79 17.34 39.52 14.64
C VAL A 79 17.77 39.50 13.17
N GLY A 80 17.01 38.83 12.30
CA GLY A 80 17.23 38.86 10.85
C GLY A 80 18.56 38.22 10.39
N ARG A 81 19.10 37.29 11.19
CA ARG A 81 20.34 36.56 10.90
C ARG A 81 20.08 35.06 10.90
N ASP A 82 20.70 34.35 9.97
CA ASP A 82 20.73 32.89 9.94
C ASP A 82 22.19 32.37 10.11
N PRO A 83 22.39 31.05 10.20
CA PRO A 83 23.72 30.46 10.33
C PRO A 83 24.64 30.64 9.10
N TRP A 84 24.08 31.01 7.95
CA TRP A 84 24.76 31.23 6.66
C TRP A 84 24.82 32.73 6.24
N GLY A 85 24.44 33.68 7.10
CA GLY A 85 24.50 35.13 6.86
C GLY A 85 23.25 35.91 7.31
N GLU A 86 22.96 37.08 6.70
CA GLU A 86 21.73 37.85 6.97
C GLU A 86 20.53 37.34 6.18
N ASP A 87 19.39 37.12 6.85
CA ASP A 87 18.15 36.58 6.28
C ASP A 87 17.04 37.65 6.23
N PRO A 88 17.05 38.54 5.21
CA PRO A 88 16.08 39.62 5.09
C PRO A 88 14.66 39.13 4.80
N GLN A 89 14.49 37.87 4.39
CA GLN A 89 13.18 37.29 4.04
C GLN A 89 12.58 36.50 5.20
N GLY A 90 13.34 36.23 6.27
CA GLY A 90 12.89 35.50 7.45
C GLY A 90 12.68 34.00 7.20
N HIS A 91 13.36 33.42 6.22
CA HIS A 91 13.30 31.99 5.88
C HIS A 91 13.59 31.06 7.06
N LEU A 92 14.55 31.40 7.92
CA LEU A 92 14.86 30.58 9.10
C LEU A 92 13.71 30.63 10.12
N ALA A 93 13.13 31.82 10.32
CA ALA A 93 11.96 31.98 11.17
C ALA A 93 10.76 31.21 10.61
N ASP A 94 10.55 31.23 9.28
CA ASP A 94 9.50 30.46 8.60
C ASP A 94 9.73 28.94 8.71
N PHE A 95 10.98 28.49 8.62
CA PHE A 95 11.35 27.08 8.84
C PHE A 95 11.03 26.67 10.28
N LEU A 96 11.43 27.47 11.27
CA LEU A 96 11.13 27.22 12.68
C LEU A 96 9.65 27.26 12.98
N GLU A 97 8.92 28.24 12.45
CA GLU A 97 7.47 28.36 12.61
C GLU A 97 6.76 27.10 12.12
N ARG A 98 7.11 26.62 10.94
CA ARG A 98 6.53 25.39 10.37
C ARG A 98 6.93 24.14 11.13
N SER A 99 8.17 24.09 11.61
CA SER A 99 8.73 22.91 12.28
C SER A 99 8.26 22.81 13.73
N LEU A 100 8.10 23.94 14.44
CA LEU A 100 7.72 24.00 15.85
C LEU A 100 6.19 24.01 16.06
N ALA A 101 5.39 24.50 15.11
CA ALA A 101 3.93 24.53 15.21
C ALA A 101 3.25 23.14 15.24
N ARG A 102 4.01 22.03 15.30
CA ARG A 102 3.50 20.67 15.15
C ARG A 102 3.91 19.79 16.31
N THR A 103 2.96 19.20 17.02
CA THR A 103 3.24 18.23 18.10
C THR A 103 3.70 16.87 17.56
N ASP A 104 3.27 16.47 16.36
CA ASP A 104 3.62 15.18 15.72
C ASP A 104 4.03 15.40 14.25
N TRP A 105 5.34 15.36 13.95
CA TRP A 105 5.87 15.31 12.58
C TRP A 105 6.52 13.96 12.29
N ARG A 106 6.40 13.51 11.04
CA ARG A 106 7.11 12.33 10.55
C ARG A 106 8.53 12.73 10.16
N GLU A 107 9.49 11.81 10.29
CA GLU A 107 10.90 12.17 10.08
C GLU A 107 11.18 12.61 8.64
N ARG A 108 10.42 12.06 7.69
CA ARG A 108 10.40 12.54 6.31
C ARG A 108 10.01 14.02 6.22
N ASP A 109 8.97 14.43 6.94
CA ASP A 109 8.50 15.81 6.97
C ASP A 109 9.62 16.77 7.39
N MET A 110 10.38 16.41 8.43
CA MET A 110 11.49 17.22 8.93
C MET A 110 12.64 17.30 7.93
N ALA A 111 13.02 16.18 7.32
CA ALA A 111 14.03 16.15 6.28
C ALA A 111 13.62 17.02 5.08
N ASP A 112 12.37 16.89 4.61
CA ASP A 112 11.83 17.64 3.47
C ASP A 112 11.71 19.15 3.78
N MET A 113 11.34 19.53 5.01
CA MET A 113 11.34 20.93 5.46
C MET A 113 12.76 21.51 5.50
N ALA A 114 13.72 20.76 6.04
CA ALA A 114 15.12 21.18 6.10
C ALA A 114 15.69 21.38 4.69
N VAL A 115 15.50 20.43 3.78
CA VAL A 115 15.91 20.55 2.37
C VAL A 115 15.24 21.75 1.70
N SER A 116 13.93 21.96 1.92
CA SER A 116 13.20 23.11 1.38
C SER A 116 13.78 24.44 1.84
N TYR A 117 14.13 24.54 3.12
CA TYR A 117 14.77 25.72 3.69
C TYR A 117 16.14 25.96 3.04
N LEU A 118 16.97 24.92 2.91
CA LEU A 118 18.27 25.02 2.25
C LEU A 118 18.15 25.47 0.79
N LEU A 119 17.11 25.04 0.08
CA LEU A 119 16.83 25.51 -1.29
C LEU A 119 16.46 27.00 -1.34
N ALA A 120 15.73 27.50 -0.34
CA ALA A 120 15.34 28.91 -0.27
C ALA A 120 16.55 29.85 -0.04
N ILE A 121 17.60 29.35 0.62
CA ILE A 121 18.84 30.09 0.89
C ILE A 121 20.03 29.62 0.05
N ARG A 122 19.80 28.88 -1.06
CA ARG A 122 20.85 28.17 -1.81
C ARG A 122 22.04 29.07 -2.19
N ASP A 123 21.77 30.32 -2.57
CA ASP A 123 22.77 31.28 -3.05
C ASP A 123 23.69 31.79 -1.93
N ARG A 124 23.42 31.38 -0.68
CA ARG A 124 24.14 31.74 0.55
C ARG A 124 24.83 30.54 1.19
N LEU A 125 24.66 29.34 0.62
CA LEU A 125 25.32 28.14 1.10
C LEU A 125 26.80 28.13 0.72
N ASP A 126 27.62 27.49 1.54
CA ASP A 126 29.01 27.18 1.16
C ASP A 126 29.03 26.30 -0.11
N PRO A 127 30.00 26.46 -1.03
CA PRO A 127 30.03 25.73 -2.30
C PRO A 127 29.95 24.20 -2.15
N SER A 128 30.43 23.63 -1.04
CA SER A 128 30.31 22.19 -0.78
C SER A 128 28.87 21.77 -0.46
N ALA A 129 28.12 22.59 0.28
CA ALA A 129 26.72 22.33 0.61
C ALA A 129 25.82 22.56 -0.61
N GLU A 130 26.08 23.60 -1.41
CA GLU A 130 25.38 23.85 -2.67
C GLU A 130 25.55 22.67 -3.65
N ARG A 131 26.78 22.17 -3.84
CA ARG A 131 27.05 20.99 -4.68
C ARG A 131 26.33 19.75 -4.18
N SER A 132 26.33 19.53 -2.86
CA SER A 132 25.66 18.38 -2.24
C SER A 132 24.13 18.46 -2.40
N LEU A 133 23.56 19.66 -2.27
CA LEU A 133 22.15 19.93 -2.49
C LEU A 133 21.76 19.77 -3.97
N ALA A 134 22.58 20.24 -4.90
CA ALA A 134 22.38 20.05 -6.34
C ALA A 134 22.48 18.57 -6.73
N ALA A 135 23.42 17.81 -6.16
CA ALA A 135 23.52 16.36 -6.35
C ALA A 135 22.25 15.64 -5.86
N TYR A 136 21.71 16.05 -4.71
CA TYR A 136 20.44 15.53 -4.23
C TYR A 136 19.29 15.84 -5.21
N GLN A 137 19.20 17.08 -5.70
CA GLN A 137 18.19 17.44 -6.70
C GLN A 137 18.31 16.65 -8.00
N ALA A 138 19.53 16.38 -8.47
CA ALA A 138 19.77 15.56 -9.65
C ALA A 138 19.28 14.11 -9.46
N VAL A 139 19.60 13.49 -8.31
CA VAL A 139 19.09 12.15 -7.95
C VAL A 139 17.56 12.11 -7.97
N LEU A 140 16.90 13.16 -7.46
CA LEU A 140 15.43 13.26 -7.48
C LEU A 140 14.83 13.39 -8.88
N GLN A 141 15.57 13.98 -9.83
CA GLN A 141 15.10 14.20 -11.20
C GLN A 141 15.35 12.98 -12.08
N ASP A 142 16.52 12.36 -11.96
CA ASP A 142 16.99 11.32 -12.89
C ASP A 142 16.65 9.90 -12.43
N HIS A 143 16.55 9.66 -11.11
CA HIS A 143 16.38 8.33 -10.52
C HIS A 143 15.33 8.31 -9.39
N PRO A 144 14.02 8.29 -9.72
CA PRO A 144 12.94 8.31 -8.73
C PRO A 144 13.01 7.16 -7.70
N GLU A 145 13.59 6.02 -8.05
CA GLU A 145 13.77 4.88 -7.15
C GLU A 145 14.87 5.13 -6.09
N GLU A 146 15.86 5.98 -6.40
CA GLU A 146 16.93 6.35 -5.46
C GLU A 146 16.49 7.43 -4.46
N ARG A 147 15.41 8.17 -4.76
CA ARG A 147 14.83 9.18 -3.87
C ARG A 147 14.52 8.60 -2.49
N ASP A 148 13.79 7.48 -2.45
CA ASP A 148 13.35 6.91 -1.19
C ASP A 148 14.55 6.34 -0.40
N ARG A 149 15.54 5.79 -1.11
CA ARG A 149 16.80 5.32 -0.50
C ARG A 149 17.60 6.47 0.11
N ALA A 150 17.81 7.55 -0.64
CA ALA A 150 18.52 8.74 -0.16
C ALA A 150 17.78 9.41 1.00
N THR A 151 16.44 9.51 0.91
CA THR A 151 15.62 10.08 2.00
C THR A 151 15.67 9.21 3.25
N ALA A 152 15.59 7.88 3.12
CA ALA A 152 15.73 6.96 4.24
C ALA A 152 17.11 7.05 4.90
N GLY A 153 18.17 7.23 4.09
CA GLY A 153 19.52 7.48 4.59
C GLY A 153 19.64 8.82 5.34
N LEU A 154 19.07 9.91 4.81
CA LEU A 154 19.03 11.21 5.49
C LEU A 154 18.30 11.10 6.84
N ILE A 155 17.15 10.43 6.86
CA ILE A 155 16.38 10.18 8.09
C ILE A 155 17.22 9.39 9.09
N ALA A 156 17.84 8.30 8.67
CA ALA A 156 18.65 7.46 9.55
C ALA A 156 19.84 8.22 10.15
N GLU A 157 20.60 8.96 9.33
CA GLU A 157 21.67 9.85 9.82
C GLU A 157 21.14 10.89 10.81
N SER A 158 19.94 11.43 10.56
CA SER A 158 19.34 12.44 11.42
C SER A 158 18.89 11.88 12.78
N ARG A 159 18.52 10.59 12.88
CA ARG A 159 18.12 9.91 14.14
C ARG A 159 19.23 9.82 15.18
N GLY A 160 20.49 9.98 14.76
CA GLY A 160 21.63 9.80 15.65
C GLY A 160 21.80 10.89 16.73
N CYS A 161 21.14 12.05 16.68
CA CYS A 161 21.51 13.23 17.47
C CYS A 161 22.99 13.60 17.25
N LEU A 162 23.28 14.20 16.08
CA LEU A 162 24.65 14.47 15.61
C LEU A 162 25.51 15.22 16.65
N GLY A 163 24.95 16.23 17.34
CA GLY A 163 25.68 16.98 18.37
C GLY A 163 26.11 16.11 19.56
N GLY A 164 25.20 15.28 20.08
CA GLY A 164 25.48 14.33 21.16
C GLY A 164 26.44 13.23 20.73
N LEU A 165 26.25 12.69 19.54
CA LEU A 165 27.13 11.68 18.96
C LEU A 165 28.55 12.19 18.77
N LEU A 166 28.74 13.37 18.18
CA LEU A 166 30.06 13.96 17.98
C LEU A 166 30.80 14.17 19.29
N TRP A 167 30.09 14.59 20.33
CA TRP A 167 30.66 14.67 21.68
C TRP A 167 31.04 13.29 22.22
N ALA A 168 30.13 12.32 22.10
CA ALA A 168 30.35 10.95 22.56
C ALA A 168 31.57 10.32 21.87
N TYR A 169 31.75 10.55 20.56
CA TYR A 169 32.90 10.05 19.83
C TYR A 169 34.22 10.69 20.24
N GLY A 170 34.27 12.01 20.47
CA GLY A 170 35.52 12.58 20.95
C GLY A 170 35.83 12.21 22.40
N ARG A 171 34.86 11.74 23.20
CA ARG A 171 35.14 11.04 24.46
C ARG A 171 35.56 9.57 24.27
N LEU A 172 35.11 8.89 23.20
CA LEU A 172 35.59 7.56 22.80
C LEU A 172 37.05 7.56 22.29
N GLU A 173 37.67 8.73 22.08
CA GLU A 173 39.10 8.85 21.74
C GLU A 173 40.02 8.73 22.98
N GLU A 174 39.48 8.75 24.20
CA GLU A 174 40.14 8.15 25.36
C GLU A 174 40.14 6.63 25.19
N PRO A 175 41.21 5.89 25.52
CA PRO A 175 41.36 4.50 25.08
C PRO A 175 40.22 3.64 25.62
N VAL A 176 39.23 3.38 24.77
CA VAL A 176 38.29 2.26 24.91
C VAL A 176 39.20 1.05 25.07
N ARG A 177 39.18 0.46 26.26
CA ARG A 177 40.06 -0.67 26.62
C ARG A 177 40.04 -1.68 25.47
N GLU A 178 41.18 -2.24 25.10
CA GLU A 178 41.33 -3.25 24.02
C GLU A 178 40.59 -4.59 24.33
N SER A 179 39.74 -4.63 25.36
CA SER A 179 38.95 -5.77 25.79
C SER A 179 37.66 -5.93 24.95
N PRO A 180 37.19 -7.17 24.70
CA PRO A 180 35.85 -7.46 24.20
C PRO A 180 34.73 -6.81 25.04
N PHE A 181 33.54 -6.63 24.45
CA PHE A 181 32.44 -5.85 25.03
C PHE A 181 31.99 -6.38 26.40
N ASP A 182 32.32 -5.66 27.47
CA ASP A 182 32.08 -6.06 28.86
C ASP A 182 31.09 -5.14 29.61
N GLU A 183 30.82 -5.48 30.87
CA GLU A 183 29.90 -4.72 31.73
C GLU A 183 30.39 -3.27 31.98
N ALA A 184 31.70 -3.04 32.01
CA ALA A 184 32.26 -1.69 32.18
C ALA A 184 32.04 -0.83 30.94
N GLN A 185 32.19 -1.41 29.75
CA GLN A 185 31.88 -0.77 28.47
C GLN A 185 30.37 -0.51 28.32
N LEU A 186 29.51 -1.44 28.76
CA LEU A 186 28.07 -1.24 28.84
C LEU A 186 27.72 -0.05 29.76
N GLY A 187 28.30 0.03 30.95
CA GLY A 187 28.08 1.17 31.85
C GLY A 187 28.55 2.51 31.25
N TRP A 188 29.65 2.51 30.51
CA TRP A 188 30.12 3.69 29.78
C TRP A 188 29.16 4.12 28.67
N LEU A 189 28.64 3.16 27.91
CA LEU A 189 27.61 3.40 26.89
C LEU A 189 26.37 4.03 27.54
N CYS A 190 25.91 3.50 28.66
CA CYS A 190 24.76 4.04 29.40
C CYS A 190 24.95 5.50 29.82
N ARG A 191 26.10 5.85 30.41
CA ARG A 191 26.41 7.24 30.81
C ARG A 191 26.44 8.18 29.61
N THR A 192 27.06 7.73 28.54
CA THR A 192 27.20 8.52 27.31
C THR A 192 25.84 8.82 26.70
N VAL A 193 24.97 7.83 26.63
CA VAL A 193 23.61 8.00 26.11
C VAL A 193 22.74 8.83 27.05
N ALA A 194 22.82 8.64 28.37
CA ALA A 194 22.11 9.47 29.35
C ALA A 194 22.50 10.95 29.24
N TRP A 195 23.79 11.22 29.06
CA TRP A 195 24.29 12.58 28.81
C TRP A 195 23.79 13.12 27.47
N MET A 196 23.89 12.34 26.38
CA MET A 196 23.38 12.69 25.05
C MET A 196 21.88 13.05 25.04
N THR A 197 21.12 12.53 25.99
CA THR A 197 19.66 12.70 26.12
C THR A 197 19.26 13.71 27.20
N GLY A 198 20.21 14.50 27.71
CA GLY A 198 19.92 15.66 28.55
C GLY A 198 19.92 15.40 30.06
N CYS A 199 20.38 14.24 30.53
CA CYS A 199 20.52 13.97 31.97
C CYS A 199 21.72 14.67 32.62
N GLY A 200 22.67 15.19 31.84
CA GLY A 200 23.92 15.76 32.35
C GLY A 200 24.92 14.69 32.83
N GLU A 201 25.94 15.08 33.59
CA GLU A 201 26.83 14.12 34.27
C GLU A 201 26.08 13.51 35.45
N VAL A 202 25.66 12.26 35.30
CA VAL A 202 24.81 11.57 36.28
C VAL A 202 25.69 10.90 37.33
N THR A 203 25.78 11.50 38.51
CA THR A 203 26.27 10.87 39.76
C THR A 203 25.08 10.60 40.68
N ASP A 204 25.17 9.63 41.60
CA ASP A 204 24.10 9.45 42.58
C ASP A 204 23.98 10.65 43.55
N SER A 205 22.93 10.67 44.38
CA SER A 205 22.66 11.75 45.36
C SER A 205 23.74 11.91 46.43
N ASP A 206 24.64 10.94 46.59
CA ASP A 206 25.75 10.93 47.54
C ASP A 206 27.12 11.18 46.86
N GLY A 207 27.13 11.49 45.55
CA GLY A 207 28.34 11.71 44.77
C GLY A 207 29.16 10.45 44.52
N ARG A 208 28.57 9.25 44.69
CA ARG A 208 29.21 7.96 44.38
C ARG A 208 28.80 7.50 42.98
N ASP A 209 29.63 6.61 42.45
CA ASP A 209 29.38 5.99 41.16
C ASP A 209 28.35 4.86 41.37
N PRO A 210 27.12 4.94 40.81
CA PRO A 210 26.03 4.03 41.13
C PRO A 210 26.25 2.55 40.71
N TRP A 211 27.38 2.24 40.09
CA TRP A 211 27.71 0.94 39.47
C TRP A 211 28.31 -0.08 40.45
N ASP A 212 28.47 0.27 41.73
CA ASP A 212 28.88 -0.66 42.78
C ASP A 212 27.77 -1.68 43.18
N GLN A 213 26.57 -1.62 42.57
CA GLN A 213 25.37 -2.38 43.01
C GLN A 213 24.89 -3.51 42.07
N GLY A 214 25.58 -3.80 40.97
CA GLY A 214 25.34 -4.99 40.14
C GLY A 214 24.43 -4.80 38.92
N ALA A 215 24.53 -5.77 37.99
CA ALA A 215 24.11 -5.67 36.59
C ALA A 215 22.61 -5.57 36.31
N GLU A 216 21.73 -5.99 37.23
CA GLU A 216 20.28 -6.04 37.00
C GLU A 216 19.59 -4.66 37.02
N ASP A 217 20.22 -3.63 37.59
CA ASP A 217 19.60 -2.32 37.82
C ASP A 217 20.00 -1.21 36.83
N LEU A 218 20.92 -1.47 35.88
CA LEU A 218 21.44 -0.43 34.97
C LEU A 218 20.37 0.16 34.04
N TRP A 219 19.49 -0.72 33.56
CA TRP A 219 18.38 -0.34 32.69
C TRP A 219 17.33 0.48 33.44
N ALA A 220 16.90 -0.01 34.60
CA ALA A 220 15.92 0.65 35.45
C ALA A 220 16.46 1.99 35.96
N TRP A 221 17.74 2.06 36.32
CA TRP A 221 18.42 3.29 36.71
C TRP A 221 18.40 4.33 35.60
N MET A 222 18.81 3.97 34.37
CA MET A 222 18.82 4.96 33.29
C MET A 222 17.39 5.43 32.98
N GLN A 223 16.42 4.51 32.92
CA GLN A 223 15.01 4.88 32.74
C GLN A 223 14.53 5.82 33.84
N SER A 224 14.88 5.55 35.10
CA SER A 224 14.56 6.41 36.24
C SER A 224 15.23 7.77 36.13
N ALA A 225 16.51 7.83 35.73
CA ALA A 225 17.24 9.09 35.55
C ALA A 225 16.66 9.93 34.40
N LEU A 226 16.33 9.29 33.26
CA LEU A 226 15.66 9.94 32.13
C LEU A 226 14.27 10.40 32.54
N HIS A 227 13.48 9.55 33.20
CA HIS A 227 12.16 9.90 33.66
C HIS A 227 12.22 11.06 34.65
N ALA A 228 13.06 11.00 35.68
CA ALA A 228 13.22 12.09 36.66
C ALA A 228 13.68 13.40 36.01
N ALA A 229 14.62 13.33 35.06
CA ALA A 229 15.09 14.49 34.32
C ALA A 229 13.97 15.14 33.48
N TRP A 230 13.07 14.36 32.90
CA TRP A 230 12.06 14.88 31.97
C TRP A 230 10.70 15.14 32.64
N ASP A 231 10.25 14.26 33.54
CA ASP A 231 9.01 14.37 34.33
C ASP A 231 9.04 15.56 35.29
N GLY A 232 10.14 15.75 36.04
CA GLY A 232 10.31 16.90 36.93
C GLY A 232 10.27 18.27 36.21
N ARG A 233 10.27 18.25 34.87
CA ARG A 233 10.26 19.43 34.00
C ARG A 233 8.99 19.54 33.15
N GLY A 234 8.10 18.53 33.19
CA GLY A 234 6.82 18.51 32.46
C GLY A 234 6.96 18.39 30.94
N LEU A 235 8.05 17.80 30.44
CA LEU A 235 8.35 17.69 29.01
C LEU A 235 8.34 16.22 28.54
N PRO A 236 7.82 15.91 27.34
CA PRO A 236 7.84 14.55 26.81
C PRO A 236 9.23 14.14 26.34
N PHE A 237 9.61 12.88 26.62
CA PHE A 237 10.91 12.32 26.26
C PHE A 237 11.01 11.94 24.77
N PRO A 238 12.08 12.31 24.03
CA PRO A 238 12.20 12.04 22.59
C PRO A 238 12.73 10.62 22.28
N ILE A 239 11.82 9.64 22.16
CA ILE A 239 12.16 8.22 21.87
C ILE A 239 12.98 8.02 20.60
N LYS A 240 12.66 8.75 19.53
CA LYS A 240 13.28 8.57 18.20
C LYS A 240 14.78 8.83 18.24
N ASP A 241 15.24 9.68 19.14
CA ASP A 241 16.66 10.00 19.30
C ASP A 241 17.44 8.90 20.03
N LEU A 242 16.76 7.96 20.70
CA LEU A 242 17.35 6.80 21.35
C LEU A 242 17.29 5.52 20.50
N GLU A 243 16.32 5.45 19.59
CA GLU A 243 15.97 4.22 18.86
C GLU A 243 17.17 3.52 18.21
N LYS A 244 18.13 4.28 17.68
CA LYS A 244 19.38 3.76 17.10
C LYS A 244 20.66 4.35 17.72
N ALA A 245 20.55 5.22 18.73
CA ALA A 245 21.72 5.88 19.32
C ALA A 245 22.72 4.89 19.91
N SER A 246 22.23 3.86 20.61
CA SER A 246 23.09 2.80 21.14
C SER A 246 23.80 2.03 20.03
N LEU A 247 23.11 1.72 18.92
CA LEU A 247 23.72 1.05 17.76
C LEU A 247 24.83 1.88 17.11
N TYR A 248 24.63 3.20 16.96
CA TYR A 248 25.67 4.09 16.43
C TYR A 248 26.93 4.09 17.30
N LEU A 249 26.77 4.05 18.62
CA LEU A 249 27.90 3.98 19.55
C LEU A 249 28.53 2.58 19.58
N LEU A 250 27.72 1.52 19.64
CA LEU A 250 28.14 0.11 19.63
C LEU A 250 29.04 -0.23 18.45
N GLU A 251 28.80 0.35 17.28
CA GLU A 251 29.64 0.19 16.09
C GLU A 251 31.15 0.42 16.37
N ARG A 252 31.49 1.28 17.33
CA ARG A 252 32.87 1.64 17.68
C ARG A 252 33.48 0.82 18.81
N PHE A 253 32.69 0.04 19.54
CA PHE A 253 33.24 -0.77 20.62
C PHE A 253 33.98 -1.99 20.05
N PRO A 254 35.13 -2.37 20.63
CA PRO A 254 35.77 -3.64 20.34
C PRO A 254 34.87 -4.79 20.83
N ALA A 255 34.93 -5.90 20.09
CA ALA A 255 34.25 -7.14 20.45
C ALA A 255 35.17 -8.32 20.14
N SER A 256 34.82 -9.52 20.62
CA SER A 256 35.61 -10.74 20.39
C SER A 256 35.75 -11.10 18.90
N THR A 257 34.82 -10.64 18.06
CA THR A 257 34.85 -10.80 16.60
C THR A 257 35.33 -9.53 15.87
N PRO A 258 36.29 -9.64 14.92
CA PRO A 258 36.79 -8.49 14.16
C PRO A 258 35.75 -7.86 13.23
N HIS A 259 34.64 -8.57 12.96
CA HIS A 259 33.58 -8.10 12.06
C HIS A 259 32.35 -7.56 12.79
N HIS A 260 32.41 -7.35 14.11
CA HIS A 260 31.32 -6.78 14.91
C HIS A 260 30.71 -5.52 14.30
N ARG A 261 31.60 -4.61 13.86
CA ARG A 261 31.22 -3.38 13.17
C ARG A 261 30.29 -3.60 11.96
N HIS A 262 30.53 -4.65 11.18
CA HIS A 262 29.72 -4.98 10.01
C HIS A 262 28.34 -5.50 10.41
N PHE A 263 28.26 -6.28 11.49
CA PHE A 263 26.99 -6.76 12.02
C PHE A 263 26.14 -5.62 12.60
N ILE A 264 26.73 -4.70 13.38
CA ILE A 264 26.01 -3.53 13.89
C ILE A 264 25.57 -2.61 12.74
N ARG A 265 26.41 -2.43 11.71
CA ARG A 265 26.05 -1.71 10.49
C ARG A 265 24.85 -2.34 9.78
N TYR A 266 24.84 -3.66 9.65
CA TYR A 266 23.69 -4.40 9.13
C TYR A 266 22.41 -4.13 9.93
N LEU A 267 22.47 -4.12 11.27
CA LEU A 267 21.29 -3.75 12.09
C LEU A 267 20.85 -2.28 11.93
N LEU A 268 21.79 -1.37 11.68
CA LEU A 268 21.48 0.05 11.43
C LEU A 268 20.77 0.25 10.09
N GLU A 269 21.17 -0.50 9.07
CA GLU A 269 20.73 -0.32 7.67
C GLU A 269 19.51 -1.18 7.32
N GLU A 270 19.48 -2.43 7.79
CA GLU A 270 18.41 -3.40 7.55
C GLU A 270 17.38 -3.34 8.67
N GLU A 271 16.33 -2.55 8.46
CA GLU A 271 15.29 -2.33 9.46
C GLU A 271 14.60 -3.63 9.88
N ASP A 272 14.38 -4.57 8.96
CA ASP A 272 13.77 -5.86 9.27
C ASP A 272 14.66 -6.73 10.17
N ALA A 273 15.98 -6.61 10.05
CA ALA A 273 16.93 -7.31 10.91
C ALA A 273 16.85 -6.83 12.35
N TYR A 274 16.87 -5.50 12.53
CA TYR A 274 16.70 -4.91 13.85
C TYR A 274 15.31 -5.20 14.43
N ARG A 275 14.26 -5.12 13.61
CA ARG A 275 12.88 -5.44 14.04
C ARG A 275 12.74 -6.89 14.52
N ARG A 276 13.38 -7.87 13.87
CA ARG A 276 13.37 -9.28 14.31
C ARG A 276 13.89 -9.46 15.73
N ILE A 277 14.95 -8.74 16.08
CA ILE A 277 15.47 -8.69 17.45
C ILE A 277 14.47 -7.95 18.36
N LEU A 278 13.96 -6.80 17.94
CA LEU A 278 13.03 -6.00 18.75
C LEU A 278 11.70 -6.69 19.06
N LYS A 279 11.26 -7.70 18.30
CA LYS A 279 10.03 -8.47 18.62
C LYS A 279 10.06 -9.06 20.03
N THR A 280 11.25 -9.33 20.56
CA THR A 280 11.44 -9.89 21.89
C THR A 280 11.67 -8.82 22.96
N PHE A 281 11.37 -7.54 22.69
CA PHE A 281 11.68 -6.41 23.59
C PHE A 281 11.16 -6.62 25.02
N TYR A 282 9.90 -7.04 25.15
CA TYR A 282 9.25 -7.33 26.45
C TYR A 282 9.38 -8.80 26.90
N ALA A 283 10.14 -9.63 26.18
CA ALA A 283 10.33 -11.04 26.51
C ALA A 283 11.44 -11.25 27.56
N SER A 284 11.56 -12.47 28.08
CA SER A 284 12.65 -12.82 29.00
C SER A 284 14.03 -12.69 28.32
N GLU A 285 15.08 -12.54 29.13
CA GLU A 285 16.46 -12.39 28.66
C GLU A 285 16.89 -13.57 27.77
N ASP A 286 16.54 -14.80 28.13
CA ASP A 286 16.81 -16.00 27.31
C ASP A 286 16.22 -15.91 25.90
N VAL A 287 15.01 -15.35 25.77
CA VAL A 287 14.33 -15.20 24.48
C VAL A 287 15.01 -14.10 23.65
N ARG A 288 15.42 -13.00 24.28
CA ARG A 288 16.19 -11.93 23.62
C ARG A 288 17.56 -12.41 23.13
N LEU A 289 18.27 -13.17 23.97
CA LEU A 289 19.55 -13.79 23.61
C LEU A 289 19.40 -14.73 22.43
N ARG A 290 18.35 -15.55 22.41
CA ARG A 290 18.06 -16.44 21.28
C ARG A 290 17.81 -15.67 19.99
N ALA A 291 16.98 -14.64 20.02
CA ALA A 291 16.70 -13.81 18.84
C ALA A 291 17.96 -13.12 18.29
N PHE A 292 18.82 -12.61 19.19
CA PHE A 292 20.11 -12.04 18.80
C PHE A 292 21.02 -13.06 18.13
N ARG A 293 21.16 -14.27 18.70
CA ARG A 293 21.96 -15.37 18.13
C ARG A 293 21.41 -15.84 16.78
N GLU A 294 20.09 -15.93 16.64
CA GLU A 294 19.45 -16.30 15.38
C GLU A 294 19.71 -15.28 14.27
N GLU A 295 19.68 -13.99 14.60
CA GLU A 295 19.98 -12.92 13.65
C GLU A 295 21.47 -12.87 13.28
N ALA A 296 22.38 -13.06 14.25
CA ALA A 296 23.81 -13.20 13.97
C ALA A 296 24.07 -14.42 13.07
N ALA A 297 23.40 -15.55 13.32
CA ALA A 297 23.47 -16.72 12.46
C ALA A 297 22.90 -16.45 11.06
N ARG A 298 21.84 -15.64 10.94
CA ARG A 298 21.28 -15.21 9.64
C ARG A 298 22.29 -14.37 8.88
N PHE A 299 22.84 -13.33 9.50
CA PHE A 299 23.89 -12.50 8.95
C PHE A 299 25.07 -13.33 8.42
N ASN A 300 25.52 -14.33 9.19
CA ASN A 300 26.59 -15.24 8.81
C ASN A 300 26.27 -16.16 7.61
N ARG A 301 25.00 -16.35 7.27
CA ARG A 301 24.54 -17.16 6.11
C ARG A 301 24.33 -16.31 4.85
N LEU A 302 24.19 -15.00 4.99
CA LEU A 302 23.97 -14.10 3.85
C LEU A 302 25.23 -14.02 2.98
N PRO A 303 25.17 -14.30 1.67
CA PRO A 303 26.33 -14.31 0.78
C PRO A 303 27.15 -13.01 0.78
N GLU A 304 26.47 -11.86 0.89
CA GLU A 304 27.07 -10.52 0.97
C GLU A 304 27.91 -10.31 2.24
N HIS A 305 27.71 -11.11 3.28
CA HIS A 305 28.41 -11.02 4.56
C HIS A 305 29.30 -12.26 4.84
N ALA A 306 29.44 -13.17 3.87
CA ALA A 306 30.22 -14.40 4.03
C ALA A 306 31.70 -14.15 4.43
N ALA A 307 32.26 -13.01 4.01
CA ALA A 307 33.62 -12.57 4.37
C ALA A 307 33.72 -11.85 5.73
N HIS A 308 32.59 -11.61 6.40
CA HIS A 308 32.49 -10.77 7.60
C HIS A 308 31.76 -11.48 8.75
N ARG A 309 31.95 -12.80 8.89
CA ARG A 309 31.20 -13.60 9.87
C ARG A 309 31.49 -13.16 11.31
N VAL A 310 30.45 -13.16 12.15
CA VAL A 310 30.50 -12.80 13.57
C VAL A 310 30.19 -13.99 14.47
N THR A 311 30.95 -14.12 15.56
CA THR A 311 30.70 -15.08 16.64
C THR A 311 31.10 -14.39 17.93
N TYR A 312 30.23 -14.40 18.94
CA TYR A 312 30.44 -13.73 20.22
C TYR A 312 30.63 -14.75 21.34
N GLN A 313 31.28 -14.36 22.43
CA GLN A 313 31.38 -15.19 23.64
C GLN A 313 30.09 -15.06 24.48
N PRO A 314 29.67 -16.09 25.25
CA PRO A 314 28.42 -16.04 26.01
C PRO A 314 28.29 -14.81 26.93
N ASP A 315 29.35 -14.48 27.67
CA ASP A 315 29.34 -13.35 28.61
C ASP A 315 29.31 -11.98 27.88
N GLU A 316 29.83 -11.93 26.65
CA GLU A 316 29.79 -10.75 25.78
C GLU A 316 28.40 -10.59 25.14
N GLU A 317 27.74 -11.69 24.75
CA GLU A 317 26.40 -11.68 24.16
C GLU A 317 25.37 -11.07 25.10
N GLU A 318 25.44 -11.36 26.40
CA GLU A 318 24.54 -10.80 27.42
C GLU A 318 24.63 -9.27 27.46
N ASN A 319 25.85 -8.73 27.51
CA ASN A 319 26.09 -7.29 27.52
C ASN A 319 25.70 -6.63 26.19
N LEU A 320 26.00 -7.26 25.06
CA LEU A 320 25.61 -6.77 23.74
C LEU A 320 24.09 -6.72 23.57
N VAL A 321 23.37 -7.76 24.01
CA VAL A 321 21.90 -7.76 23.99
C VAL A 321 21.36 -6.64 24.85
N ARG A 322 21.86 -6.45 26.07
CA ARG A 322 21.45 -5.31 26.92
C ARG A 322 21.68 -3.97 26.24
N ALA A 323 22.79 -3.81 25.52
CA ALA A 323 23.09 -2.59 24.75
C ALA A 323 22.21 -2.41 23.49
N VAL A 324 21.89 -3.48 22.77
CA VAL A 324 21.05 -3.44 21.56
C VAL A 324 19.59 -3.09 21.89
N PHE A 325 19.10 -3.58 23.04
CA PHE A 325 17.76 -3.31 23.55
C PHE A 325 17.67 -2.01 24.38
N PHE A 326 18.72 -1.19 24.37
CA PHE A 326 18.83 0.02 25.16
C PHE A 326 17.92 1.17 24.64
N ARG A 327 16.62 1.15 25.00
CA ARG A 327 15.59 2.11 24.54
C ARG A 327 14.38 2.22 25.50
N PRO A 328 13.75 3.40 25.68
CA PRO A 328 12.66 3.60 26.62
C PRO A 328 11.45 2.71 26.34
N ASP A 329 10.54 2.61 27.30
CA ASP A 329 9.34 1.81 27.13
C ASP A 329 8.53 2.26 25.91
N VAL A 330 8.56 1.44 24.87
CA VAL A 330 8.06 1.83 23.56
C VAL A 330 6.55 2.02 23.54
N ILE A 331 5.80 1.18 24.25
CA ILE A 331 4.34 1.26 24.32
C ILE A 331 3.90 2.46 25.13
N GLU A 332 4.53 2.71 26.28
CA GLU A 332 4.23 3.91 27.09
C GLU A 332 4.42 5.19 26.27
N CYS A 333 5.47 5.19 25.46
CA CYS A 333 5.81 6.27 24.55
C CYS A 333 4.80 6.44 23.40
N PHE A 334 4.33 5.35 22.79
CA PHE A 334 3.23 5.40 21.81
C PHE A 334 1.97 5.99 22.43
N VAL A 335 1.62 5.57 23.64
CA VAL A 335 0.47 6.10 24.39
C VAL A 335 0.62 7.58 24.71
N ALA A 336 1.80 8.01 25.18
CA ALA A 336 2.09 9.40 25.49
C ALA A 336 1.96 10.29 24.24
N ARG A 337 2.54 9.85 23.11
CA ARG A 337 2.42 10.58 21.83
C ARG A 337 0.98 10.69 21.35
N GLU A 338 0.20 9.61 21.44
CA GLU A 338 -1.21 9.67 21.08
C GLU A 338 -1.97 10.62 21.99
N ARG A 339 -1.76 10.61 23.31
CA ARG A 339 -2.43 11.54 24.24
C ARG A 339 -2.11 13.02 23.96
N ALA A 340 -0.95 13.31 23.39
CA ALA A 340 -0.50 14.68 23.10
C ALA A 340 -1.15 15.31 21.86
N LYS A 341 -1.88 14.57 21.02
CA LYS A 341 -2.45 15.16 19.79
C LYS A 341 -3.62 16.11 20.10
N ASP A 342 -3.64 17.26 19.40
CA ASP A 342 -4.63 18.32 19.54
C ASP A 342 -6.08 17.83 19.49
N ILE A 343 -6.43 16.86 18.64
CA ILE A 343 -7.81 16.35 18.55
C ILE A 343 -8.26 15.70 19.86
N TYR A 344 -7.35 15.02 20.55
CA TYR A 344 -7.65 14.34 21.82
C TYR A 344 -7.55 15.31 22.99
N GLN A 345 -6.61 16.27 22.94
CA GLN A 345 -6.55 17.36 23.93
C GLN A 345 -7.78 18.28 23.86
N ALA A 346 -8.34 18.50 22.67
CA ALA A 346 -9.59 19.24 22.46
C ALA A 346 -10.83 18.41 22.79
N LEU A 347 -10.65 17.13 23.10
CA LEU A 347 -11.65 16.19 23.57
C LEU A 347 -11.21 15.55 24.90
N PRO A 348 -10.93 16.31 25.97
CA PRO A 348 -10.42 15.72 27.20
C PRO A 348 -11.42 14.72 27.81
N GLY A 349 -10.90 13.70 28.48
CA GLY A 349 -11.70 12.60 29.06
C GLY A 349 -12.24 11.59 28.05
N LEU A 350 -11.67 11.51 26.85
CA LEU A 350 -11.81 10.32 26.02
C LEU A 350 -11.34 9.09 26.79
N GLU A 351 -12.13 8.03 26.71
CA GLU A 351 -11.75 6.72 27.23
C GLU A 351 -10.38 6.32 26.68
N SER A 352 -9.51 5.70 27.49
CA SER A 352 -8.19 5.22 27.07
C SER A 352 -8.22 4.35 25.82
N ARG A 353 -9.37 3.74 25.54
CA ARG A 353 -9.64 2.95 24.34
C ARG A 353 -9.51 3.76 23.03
N ALA A 354 -9.73 5.07 23.02
CA ALA A 354 -9.61 5.89 21.81
C ALA A 354 -8.19 5.89 21.20
N TYR A 355 -7.18 5.60 22.02
CA TYR A 355 -5.77 5.49 21.63
C TYR A 355 -5.42 4.09 21.10
N LEU A 356 -6.21 3.07 21.47
CA LEU A 356 -5.90 1.66 21.26
C LEU A 356 -5.62 1.30 19.78
N PRO A 357 -6.41 1.72 18.77
CA PRO A 357 -6.14 1.33 17.38
C PRO A 357 -4.77 1.75 16.89
N ARG A 358 -4.33 2.97 17.27
CA ARG A 358 -3.06 3.51 16.83
C ARG A 358 -1.91 2.85 17.57
N VAL A 359 -2.06 2.63 18.88
CA VAL A 359 -1.10 1.86 19.69
C VAL A 359 -0.95 0.43 19.17
N LEU A 360 -2.04 -0.25 18.77
CA LEU A 360 -1.98 -1.59 18.18
C LEU A 360 -1.28 -1.58 16.80
N HIS A 361 -1.60 -0.61 15.93
CA HIS A 361 -0.93 -0.49 14.64
C HIS A 361 0.57 -0.22 14.76
N GLU A 362 0.98 0.61 15.72
CA GLU A 362 2.38 0.93 15.95
C GLU A 362 3.13 -0.22 16.62
N THR A 363 2.53 -0.85 17.63
CA THR A 363 3.04 -2.07 18.26
C THR A 363 3.27 -3.17 17.21
N GLN A 364 2.26 -3.44 16.37
CA GLN A 364 2.40 -4.41 15.28
C GLN A 364 3.36 -3.92 14.19
N GLY A 365 3.41 -2.63 13.89
CA GLY A 365 4.35 -2.07 12.93
C GLY A 365 5.81 -2.29 13.35
N LEU A 366 6.08 -2.20 14.66
CA LEU A 366 7.40 -2.41 15.23
C LEU A 366 7.73 -3.90 15.40
N PHE A 367 6.83 -4.69 15.98
CA PHE A 367 7.09 -6.10 16.34
C PHE A 367 6.62 -7.11 15.28
N GLY A 368 5.90 -6.67 14.25
CA GLY A 368 5.28 -7.52 13.22
C GLY A 368 3.94 -8.14 13.62
N TYR A 369 3.71 -8.37 14.91
CA TYR A 369 2.46 -8.83 15.51
C TYR A 369 2.36 -8.33 16.96
N VAL A 370 1.19 -8.45 17.59
CA VAL A 370 1.00 -8.04 18.99
C VAL A 370 1.36 -9.23 19.89
N THR A 371 2.57 -9.22 20.46
CA THR A 371 3.02 -10.30 21.37
C THR A 371 2.19 -10.32 22.66
N PRO A 372 2.09 -11.45 23.37
CA PRO A 372 1.42 -11.52 24.68
C PRO A 372 1.98 -10.51 25.70
N GLU A 373 3.31 -10.31 25.70
CA GLU A 373 3.99 -9.35 26.56
C GLU A 373 3.64 -7.91 26.19
N ALA A 374 3.66 -7.58 24.89
CA ALA A 374 3.24 -6.27 24.41
C ALA A 374 1.76 -6.00 24.71
N CYS A 375 0.89 -6.99 24.56
CA CYS A 375 -0.53 -6.88 24.91
C CYS A 375 -0.75 -6.54 26.39
N ARG A 376 -0.03 -7.23 27.29
CA ARG A 376 -0.05 -6.90 28.74
C ARG A 376 0.41 -5.47 28.98
N ARG A 377 1.50 -5.06 28.34
CA ARG A 377 2.01 -3.69 28.52
C ARG A 377 1.06 -2.62 27.98
N ILE A 378 0.39 -2.85 26.84
CA ILE A 378 -0.69 -1.98 26.33
C ILE A 378 -1.80 -1.84 27.36
N THR A 379 -2.21 -2.97 27.95
CA THR A 379 -3.29 -3.04 28.95
C THR A 379 -2.94 -2.19 30.18
N GLU A 380 -1.71 -2.29 30.68
CA GLU A 380 -1.19 -1.49 31.79
C GLU A 380 -1.14 0.01 31.46
N CYS A 381 -0.51 0.39 30.34
CA CYS A 381 -0.33 1.79 29.96
C CYS A 381 -1.65 2.51 29.68
N LEU A 382 -2.61 1.82 29.07
CA LEU A 382 -3.94 2.36 28.79
C LEU A 382 -4.93 2.17 29.95
N GLN A 383 -4.59 1.41 30.99
CA GLN A 383 -5.50 1.06 32.09
C GLN A 383 -6.81 0.45 31.55
N LEU A 384 -6.69 -0.48 30.59
CA LEU A 384 -7.82 -1.22 30.02
C LEU A 384 -7.89 -2.61 30.63
N ASP A 385 -9.03 -3.29 30.48
CA ASP A 385 -9.09 -4.73 30.75
C ASP A 385 -8.44 -5.50 29.59
N VAL A 386 -7.67 -6.53 29.91
CA VAL A 386 -6.99 -7.36 28.90
C VAL A 386 -7.99 -7.99 27.92
N GLU A 387 -9.19 -8.33 28.41
CA GLU A 387 -10.27 -8.88 27.60
C GLU A 387 -10.75 -7.88 26.53
N ASP A 388 -10.79 -6.58 26.84
CA ASP A 388 -11.18 -5.54 25.89
C ASP A 388 -10.13 -5.39 24.78
N VAL A 389 -8.84 -5.46 25.13
CA VAL A 389 -7.73 -5.41 24.17
C VAL A 389 -7.73 -6.65 23.27
N ILE A 390 -7.89 -7.84 23.85
CA ILE A 390 -8.01 -9.10 23.11
C ILE A 390 -9.22 -9.06 22.18
N ARG A 391 -10.37 -8.58 22.65
CA ARG A 391 -11.58 -8.45 21.82
C ARG A 391 -11.36 -7.49 20.67
N ALA A 392 -10.66 -6.37 20.89
CA ALA A 392 -10.30 -5.46 19.81
C ALA A 392 -9.42 -6.17 18.77
N ILE A 393 -8.33 -6.83 19.18
CA ILE A 393 -7.45 -7.60 18.29
C ILE A 393 -8.24 -8.65 17.51
N ALA A 394 -9.08 -9.44 18.18
CA ALA A 394 -9.88 -10.50 17.56
C ALA A 394 -10.99 -9.99 16.61
N SER A 395 -11.39 -8.72 16.72
CA SER A 395 -12.45 -8.13 15.89
C SER A 395 -11.95 -7.65 14.52
N TYR A 396 -10.64 -7.63 14.28
CA TYR A 396 -10.02 -7.04 13.10
C TYR A 396 -9.03 -8.01 12.47
N LYS A 397 -9.22 -8.37 11.19
CA LYS A 397 -8.40 -9.40 10.50
C LYS A 397 -6.92 -9.05 10.39
N GLN A 398 -6.56 -7.77 10.46
CA GLN A 398 -5.18 -7.33 10.27
C GLN A 398 -4.40 -7.15 11.56
N TYR A 399 -5.04 -7.24 12.74
CA TYR A 399 -4.29 -7.38 13.97
C TYR A 399 -3.94 -8.86 14.16
N SER A 400 -2.65 -9.18 14.20
CA SER A 400 -2.19 -10.55 14.43
C SER A 400 -1.76 -10.71 15.88
N ALA A 401 -2.28 -11.74 16.54
CA ALA A 401 -1.73 -12.25 17.80
C ALA A 401 -0.72 -13.39 17.56
N ASP A 402 -0.73 -13.97 16.36
CA ASP A 402 0.14 -15.07 15.99
C ASP A 402 1.40 -14.57 15.26
N PRO A 403 2.55 -15.26 15.42
CA PRO A 403 3.73 -15.01 14.61
C PRO A 403 3.42 -15.20 13.12
N SER A 404 3.74 -14.21 12.31
CA SER A 404 3.66 -14.35 10.85
C SER A 404 4.83 -15.17 10.32
N GLY A 405 4.64 -15.81 9.15
CA GLY A 405 5.74 -16.34 8.36
C GLY A 405 6.80 -15.25 8.07
N GLU A 406 8.04 -15.67 7.84
CA GLU A 406 9.13 -14.78 7.42
C GLU A 406 8.82 -14.09 6.09
N ILE A 407 8.12 -14.79 5.20
CA ILE A 407 7.64 -14.27 3.92
C ILE A 407 6.12 -14.42 3.90
N LEU A 408 5.42 -13.30 3.75
CA LEU A 408 3.97 -13.27 3.73
C LEU A 408 3.43 -13.02 2.32
N ILE A 409 2.62 -13.94 1.82
CA ILE A 409 1.97 -13.88 0.52
C ILE A 409 0.48 -13.61 0.72
N TYR A 410 0.00 -12.45 0.28
CA TYR A 410 -1.41 -12.12 0.29
C TYR A 410 -2.05 -12.43 -1.06
N VAL A 411 -3.13 -13.21 -1.08
CA VAL A 411 -3.86 -13.58 -2.31
C VAL A 411 -5.21 -12.85 -2.33
N CYS A 412 -5.47 -12.07 -3.38
CA CYS A 412 -6.69 -11.24 -3.48
C CYS A 412 -7.95 -12.08 -3.78
N LYS A 413 -8.92 -12.14 -2.86
CA LYS A 413 -10.23 -12.79 -3.04
C LYS A 413 -11.27 -11.93 -3.78
N GLY A 414 -10.89 -10.77 -4.31
CA GLY A 414 -11.83 -9.86 -4.98
C GLY A 414 -12.55 -10.52 -6.17
N THR A 415 -13.76 -10.06 -6.50
CA THR A 415 -14.63 -10.66 -7.53
C THR A 415 -13.91 -10.93 -8.85
N ALA A 416 -13.16 -9.95 -9.37
CA ALA A 416 -12.40 -10.10 -10.61
C ALA A 416 -11.31 -11.20 -10.52
N CYS A 417 -10.66 -11.35 -9.36
CA CYS A 417 -9.67 -12.41 -9.13
C CYS A 417 -10.33 -13.79 -9.01
N PHE A 418 -11.48 -13.86 -8.33
CA PHE A 418 -12.26 -15.09 -8.20
C PHE A 418 -12.69 -15.62 -9.58
N LEU A 419 -13.30 -14.77 -10.40
CA LEU A 419 -13.73 -15.13 -11.77
C LEU A 419 -12.54 -15.54 -12.66
N ARG A 420 -11.33 -15.05 -12.38
CA ARG A 420 -10.10 -15.44 -13.08
C ARG A 420 -9.35 -16.60 -12.44
N GLY A 421 -9.96 -17.34 -11.51
CA GLY A 421 -9.44 -18.60 -11.01
C GLY A 421 -8.58 -18.50 -9.75
N GLN A 422 -8.68 -17.44 -8.95
CA GLN A 422 -7.95 -17.30 -7.69
C GLN A 422 -8.01 -18.52 -6.74
N PRO A 423 -9.13 -19.26 -6.58
CA PRO A 423 -9.14 -20.47 -5.74
C PRO A 423 -8.19 -21.58 -6.22
N HIS A 424 -7.87 -21.62 -7.51
CA HIS A 424 -6.86 -22.54 -8.04
C HIS A 424 -5.45 -22.06 -7.71
N LEU A 425 -5.25 -20.74 -7.74
CA LEU A 425 -3.99 -20.08 -7.39
C LEU A 425 -3.63 -20.30 -5.91
N SER A 426 -4.56 -20.08 -4.98
CA SER A 426 -4.33 -20.36 -3.55
C SER A 426 -3.97 -21.83 -3.29
N ARG A 427 -4.68 -22.77 -3.94
CA ARG A 427 -4.36 -24.20 -3.82
C ARG A 427 -2.98 -24.53 -4.38
N ALA A 428 -2.56 -23.87 -5.45
CA ALA A 428 -1.21 -24.04 -6.00
C ALA A 428 -0.14 -23.51 -5.03
N ILE A 429 -0.37 -22.36 -4.39
CA ILE A 429 0.54 -21.81 -3.35
C ILE A 429 0.64 -22.79 -2.18
N GLY A 430 -0.49 -23.23 -1.63
CA GLY A 430 -0.50 -24.18 -0.51
C GLY A 430 0.22 -25.49 -0.82
N ARG A 431 0.08 -26.01 -2.05
CA ARG A 431 0.85 -27.19 -2.51
C ARG A 431 2.35 -26.89 -2.63
N ALA A 432 2.72 -25.73 -3.17
CA ALA A 432 4.12 -25.36 -3.38
C ALA A 432 4.89 -25.19 -2.05
N ILE A 433 4.24 -24.65 -1.01
CA ILE A 433 4.85 -24.48 0.31
C ILE A 433 4.58 -25.64 1.27
N GLY A 434 3.73 -26.60 0.89
CA GLY A 434 3.37 -27.74 1.74
C GLY A 434 2.54 -27.36 2.99
N ALA A 435 1.75 -26.28 2.94
CA ALA A 435 0.96 -25.81 4.07
C ALA A 435 -0.45 -25.35 3.68
N GLY A 436 -1.36 -25.43 4.66
CA GLY A 436 -2.73 -24.93 4.54
C GLY A 436 -2.80 -23.40 4.57
N ARG A 437 -4.01 -22.87 4.41
CA ARG A 437 -4.27 -21.43 4.50
C ARG A 437 -3.84 -20.92 5.88
N GLU A 438 -3.17 -19.76 5.91
CA GLU A 438 -2.66 -19.11 7.13
C GLU A 438 -1.66 -19.94 7.95
N GLN A 439 -1.18 -21.08 7.43
CA GLN A 439 -0.15 -21.88 8.06
C GLN A 439 1.24 -21.51 7.49
N ILE A 440 2.26 -21.58 8.34
CA ILE A 440 3.66 -21.40 7.93
C ILE A 440 4.11 -22.71 7.27
N GLY A 441 4.43 -22.63 5.98
CA GLY A 441 4.99 -23.72 5.20
C GLY A 441 6.50 -23.67 5.06
N ALA A 442 6.99 -24.36 4.03
CA ALA A 442 8.41 -24.37 3.68
C ALA A 442 8.97 -22.95 3.52
N TYR A 443 10.27 -22.80 3.84
CA TYR A 443 11.00 -21.53 3.75
C TYR A 443 10.45 -20.39 4.63
N GLY A 444 9.64 -20.73 5.64
CA GLY A 444 8.98 -19.73 6.48
C GLY A 444 7.90 -18.94 5.74
N ILE A 445 7.42 -19.42 4.58
CA ILE A 445 6.37 -18.75 3.82
C ILE A 445 5.01 -19.03 4.45
N GLN A 446 4.22 -17.98 4.64
CA GLN A 446 2.80 -18.07 4.98
C GLN A 446 2.00 -17.40 3.87
N TYR A 447 0.87 -17.97 3.48
CA TYR A 447 -0.08 -17.28 2.60
C TYR A 447 -1.40 -17.02 3.29
N VAL A 448 -1.94 -15.84 3.04
CA VAL A 448 -3.21 -15.36 3.59
C VAL A 448 -4.06 -14.87 2.45
N GLU A 449 -5.29 -15.36 2.37
CA GLU A 449 -6.23 -14.85 1.38
C GLU A 449 -6.89 -13.59 1.94
N MET A 450 -6.74 -12.46 1.26
CA MET A 450 -7.18 -11.15 1.70
C MET A 450 -8.32 -10.61 0.85
N ASP A 451 -9.04 -9.65 1.42
CA ASP A 451 -10.05 -8.89 0.70
C ASP A 451 -9.45 -8.09 -0.47
N CYS A 452 -10.33 -7.55 -1.32
CA CYS A 452 -9.90 -6.96 -2.59
C CYS A 452 -8.89 -5.82 -2.41
N PHE A 453 -7.76 -5.91 -3.13
CA PHE A 453 -6.71 -4.88 -3.16
C PHE A 453 -7.05 -3.64 -4.01
N GLY A 454 -8.17 -3.64 -4.73
CA GLY A 454 -8.53 -2.51 -5.60
C GLY A 454 -7.68 -2.35 -6.88
N VAL A 455 -6.94 -3.39 -7.28
CA VAL A 455 -6.13 -3.43 -8.51
C VAL A 455 -6.69 -4.46 -9.50
N CYS A 456 -8.00 -4.42 -9.74
CA CYS A 456 -8.71 -5.45 -10.53
C CYS A 456 -8.23 -5.59 -11.97
N HIS A 457 -7.58 -4.58 -12.53
CA HIS A 457 -6.94 -4.65 -13.85
C HIS A 457 -5.76 -5.64 -13.91
N LEU A 458 -5.21 -6.04 -12.75
CA LEU A 458 -4.14 -7.03 -12.60
C LEU A 458 -4.66 -8.43 -12.26
N ALA A 459 -5.97 -8.65 -12.16
CA ALA A 459 -6.50 -9.93 -11.65
C ALA A 459 -6.08 -11.16 -12.48
N PRO A 460 -5.80 -12.33 -11.87
CA PRO A 460 -5.66 -12.58 -10.43
C PRO A 460 -4.41 -11.93 -9.84
N VAL A 461 -4.52 -11.42 -8.61
CA VAL A 461 -3.45 -10.66 -7.94
C VAL A 461 -2.95 -11.36 -6.69
N ILE A 462 -1.63 -11.44 -6.58
CA ILE A 462 -0.89 -11.76 -5.35
C ILE A 462 -0.14 -10.51 -4.90
N ARG A 463 -0.03 -10.26 -3.60
CA ARG A 463 0.88 -9.26 -3.02
C ARG A 463 1.90 -9.96 -2.12
N ALA A 464 3.18 -9.66 -2.31
CA ALA A 464 4.22 -10.07 -1.37
C ALA A 464 5.10 -8.84 -1.09
N GLY A 465 5.29 -8.51 0.18
CA GLY A 465 5.83 -7.20 0.59
C GLY A 465 5.01 -6.03 0.02
N ASN A 466 5.70 -5.05 -0.56
CA ASN A 466 5.08 -3.88 -1.19
C ASN A 466 4.79 -4.08 -2.69
N ARG A 467 4.87 -5.31 -3.22
CA ARG A 467 4.74 -5.59 -4.66
C ARG A 467 3.50 -6.39 -4.98
N PHE A 468 2.75 -5.93 -5.98
CA PHE A 468 1.67 -6.67 -6.61
C PHE A 468 2.18 -7.49 -7.80
N TYR A 469 1.76 -8.75 -7.86
CA TYR A 469 1.97 -9.69 -8.95
C TYR A 469 0.62 -9.94 -9.59
N GLY A 470 0.43 -9.37 -10.78
CA GLY A 470 -0.80 -9.50 -11.57
C GLY A 470 -0.76 -10.66 -12.56
N ASN A 471 -1.94 -11.01 -13.09
CA ASN A 471 -2.16 -12.02 -14.11
C ASN A 471 -1.56 -13.38 -13.75
N GLN A 472 -1.47 -13.69 -12.45
CA GLN A 472 -0.84 -14.90 -11.96
C GLN A 472 -1.74 -16.11 -12.21
N ARG A 473 -1.13 -17.19 -12.71
CA ARG A 473 -1.77 -18.48 -12.93
C ARG A 473 -1.18 -19.52 -11.97
N PRO A 474 -1.89 -20.64 -11.72
CA PRO A 474 -1.37 -21.73 -10.90
C PRO A 474 0.01 -22.23 -11.33
N GLU A 475 0.34 -22.14 -12.62
CA GLU A 475 1.62 -22.56 -13.19
C GLU A 475 2.77 -21.60 -12.86
N ASP A 476 2.48 -20.34 -12.55
CA ASP A 476 3.48 -19.31 -12.22
C ASP A 476 3.95 -19.39 -10.76
N VAL A 477 3.21 -20.12 -9.91
CA VAL A 477 3.43 -20.18 -8.46
C VAL A 477 4.79 -20.73 -8.07
N PRO A 478 5.31 -21.84 -8.64
CA PRO A 478 6.64 -22.34 -8.29
C PRO A 478 7.73 -21.28 -8.48
N GLY A 479 7.71 -20.59 -9.63
CA GLY A 479 8.67 -19.50 -9.90
C GLY A 479 8.44 -18.27 -9.01
N LEU A 480 7.21 -17.99 -8.58
CA LEU A 480 6.96 -16.94 -7.59
C LEU A 480 7.55 -17.29 -6.22
N VAL A 481 7.33 -18.52 -5.73
CA VAL A 481 7.84 -18.99 -4.45
C VAL A 481 9.37 -18.95 -4.46
N GLU A 482 10.00 -19.49 -5.51
CA GLU A 482 11.46 -19.43 -5.68
C GLU A 482 11.97 -18.00 -5.58
N ARG A 483 11.41 -17.05 -6.34
CA ARG A 483 11.76 -15.63 -6.29
C ARG A 483 11.57 -14.97 -4.92
N LEU A 484 10.63 -15.44 -4.10
CA LEU A 484 10.42 -14.86 -2.77
C LEU A 484 11.42 -15.41 -1.75
N VAL A 485 11.76 -16.70 -1.85
CA VAL A 485 12.75 -17.35 -1.00
C VAL A 485 14.16 -16.84 -1.28
N THR A 486 14.51 -16.66 -2.55
CA THR A 486 15.83 -16.19 -2.96
C THR A 486 15.98 -14.67 -2.88
N GLY A 487 14.90 -13.94 -2.60
CA GLY A 487 14.83 -12.49 -2.80
C GLY A 487 14.69 -12.11 -4.28
N PRO A 488 14.48 -10.81 -4.61
CA PRO A 488 14.28 -10.37 -5.98
C PRO A 488 15.37 -10.95 -6.89
N ASP A 489 14.91 -11.73 -7.85
CA ASP A 489 15.77 -12.41 -8.80
C ASP A 489 16.56 -11.37 -9.59
N TYR A 490 17.86 -11.62 -9.61
CA TYR A 490 18.87 -10.58 -9.54
C TYR A 490 19.13 -10.09 -10.95
N SER A 491 19.05 -8.78 -11.16
CA SER A 491 19.56 -8.01 -12.28
C SER A 491 21.09 -8.17 -12.39
N ASN A 492 21.53 -9.38 -12.72
CA ASN A 492 22.83 -9.97 -12.38
C ASN A 492 24.06 -9.42 -13.12
N ARG A 493 23.93 -8.55 -14.11
CA ARG A 493 25.08 -7.80 -14.66
C ARG A 493 25.12 -6.36 -14.18
N ARG A 494 23.99 -5.65 -14.16
CA ARG A 494 23.93 -4.27 -13.63
C ARG A 494 24.22 -4.27 -12.13
N VAL A 495 23.65 -5.16 -11.33
CA VAL A 495 23.94 -5.23 -9.89
C VAL A 495 25.31 -5.85 -9.61
N PHE A 496 25.82 -6.77 -10.45
CA PHE A 496 27.21 -7.24 -10.30
C PHE A 496 28.22 -6.15 -10.63
N VAL A 497 28.09 -5.48 -11.79
CA VAL A 497 28.95 -4.36 -12.18
C VAL A 497 28.76 -3.18 -11.23
N GLN A 498 27.54 -2.89 -10.79
CA GLN A 498 27.26 -1.85 -9.82
C GLN A 498 27.79 -2.22 -8.43
N ARG A 499 27.74 -3.48 -7.98
CA ARG A 499 28.44 -3.93 -6.76
C ARG A 499 29.95 -3.92 -6.91
N LEU A 500 30.48 -4.18 -8.11
CA LEU A 500 31.91 -4.06 -8.42
C LEU A 500 32.34 -2.59 -8.36
N LEU A 501 31.57 -1.68 -8.97
CA LEU A 501 31.78 -0.23 -8.97
C LEU A 501 31.54 0.39 -7.58
N GLU A 502 30.56 -0.10 -6.81
CA GLU A 502 30.25 0.31 -5.44
C GLU A 502 31.34 -0.17 -4.47
N LYS A 503 31.96 -1.34 -4.70
CA LYS A 503 33.17 -1.78 -3.97
C LYS A 503 34.43 -1.02 -4.38
N LEU A 504 34.44 -0.39 -5.55
CA LEU A 504 35.58 0.33 -6.14
C LEU A 504 35.36 1.85 -6.13
N LEU A 505 34.64 2.37 -5.11
CA LEU A 505 34.46 3.82 -4.91
C LEU A 505 35.79 4.57 -5.09
N PRO A 506 35.80 5.75 -5.73
CA PRO A 506 37.03 6.46 -6.15
C PRO A 506 38.03 6.76 -5.02
N THR A 507 37.59 6.66 -3.77
CA THR A 507 38.36 6.93 -2.54
C THR A 507 39.06 5.70 -1.97
N LEU A 508 38.82 4.49 -2.49
CA LEU A 508 39.55 3.27 -2.16
C LEU A 508 40.41 2.84 -3.36
N ARG A 509 41.61 3.39 -3.49
CA ARG A 509 42.73 2.61 -4.09
C ARG A 509 43.15 1.56 -3.06
N SER A 510 42.29 0.57 -2.83
CA SER A 510 42.74 -0.71 -2.27
C SER A 510 43.15 -1.60 -3.43
N GLU A 511 44.19 -2.39 -3.20
CA GLU A 511 44.86 -3.31 -4.10
C GLU A 511 43.98 -4.01 -5.16
N PRO A 512 44.54 -4.40 -6.32
CA PRO A 512 43.79 -5.04 -7.39
C PRO A 512 42.90 -6.16 -6.85
N VAL A 513 41.62 -6.14 -7.21
CA VAL A 513 40.69 -7.24 -6.94
C VAL A 513 41.27 -8.49 -7.60
N GLN A 514 41.84 -9.39 -6.82
CA GLN A 514 42.71 -10.48 -7.28
C GLN A 514 42.02 -11.61 -8.08
N GLU A 515 40.86 -11.38 -8.72
CA GLU A 515 40.08 -12.47 -9.33
C GLU A 515 39.59 -12.22 -10.77
N LEU A 516 39.99 -11.13 -11.46
CA LEU A 516 39.64 -10.92 -12.88
C LEU A 516 40.88 -11.03 -13.78
N THR A 517 41.22 -12.25 -14.18
CA THR A 517 42.28 -12.52 -15.16
C THR A 517 41.74 -12.57 -16.57
N LEU A 518 42.43 -11.87 -17.47
CA LEU A 518 42.13 -11.86 -18.89
C LEU A 518 42.44 -13.23 -19.50
N SER A 519 41.45 -13.85 -20.13
CA SER A 519 41.61 -15.06 -20.92
C SER A 519 41.94 -14.73 -22.38
N ARG A 520 41.17 -13.81 -22.98
CA ARG A 520 41.33 -13.33 -24.36
C ARG A 520 40.86 -11.87 -24.47
N LEU A 521 41.49 -11.10 -25.35
CA LEU A 521 41.10 -9.73 -25.68
C LEU A 521 40.96 -9.57 -27.19
N GLY A 522 39.82 -9.08 -27.67
CA GLY A 522 39.62 -8.73 -29.07
C GLY A 522 39.36 -7.23 -29.21
N ILE A 523 40.15 -6.53 -30.03
CA ILE A 523 39.97 -5.09 -30.30
C ILE A 523 39.37 -4.91 -31.70
N ILE A 524 38.31 -4.11 -31.80
CA ILE A 524 37.42 -4.06 -32.96
C ILE A 524 37.18 -2.60 -33.35
N PRO A 525 37.79 -2.11 -34.43
CA PRO A 525 37.53 -0.76 -34.94
C PRO A 525 36.04 -0.53 -35.22
N LYS A 526 35.52 0.65 -34.88
CA LYS A 526 34.08 0.96 -35.05
C LYS A 526 33.60 0.98 -36.51
N ASP A 527 34.51 1.15 -37.46
CA ASP A 527 34.26 1.06 -38.90
C ASP A 527 34.21 -0.39 -39.43
N ALA A 528 34.72 -1.36 -38.65
CA ALA A 528 34.71 -2.80 -38.97
C ALA A 528 33.56 -3.58 -38.30
N VAL A 529 32.58 -2.90 -37.70
CA VAL A 529 31.52 -3.47 -36.82
C VAL A 529 30.56 -4.44 -37.51
N ARG A 530 30.59 -4.54 -38.85
CA ARG A 530 29.77 -5.47 -39.63
C ARG A 530 30.65 -6.48 -40.35
N GLY A 531 30.77 -7.68 -39.79
CA GLY A 531 31.48 -8.79 -40.42
C GLY A 531 32.53 -9.41 -39.51
N ARG A 532 33.05 -10.55 -39.97
CA ARG A 532 34.03 -11.43 -39.30
C ARG A 532 35.21 -10.65 -38.71
N LEU A 533 35.49 -10.84 -37.41
CA LEU A 533 36.81 -10.49 -36.87
C LEU A 533 37.90 -11.38 -37.51
N PRO A 534 38.97 -10.81 -38.07
CA PRO A 534 40.10 -11.59 -38.53
C PRO A 534 40.87 -12.17 -37.31
N GLU A 535 41.50 -13.35 -37.47
CA GLU A 535 42.09 -14.10 -36.34
C GLU A 535 43.22 -13.34 -35.62
N ASP A 536 43.86 -12.39 -36.31
CA ASP A 536 44.88 -11.49 -35.80
C ASP A 536 44.34 -10.31 -34.97
N ALA A 537 43.01 -10.16 -34.85
CA ALA A 537 42.38 -9.13 -34.01
C ALA A 537 42.34 -9.50 -32.51
N TRP A 538 42.70 -10.74 -32.16
CA TRP A 538 42.78 -11.21 -30.78
C TRP A 538 44.21 -11.07 -30.24
N GLU A 539 44.37 -10.31 -29.16
CA GLU A 539 45.64 -10.14 -28.46
C GLU A 539 45.83 -11.24 -27.40
N ASP A 540 46.14 -12.45 -27.86
CA ASP A 540 46.34 -13.63 -27.00
C ASP A 540 47.58 -13.50 -26.07
N ASP A 541 48.51 -12.58 -26.36
CA ASP A 541 49.72 -12.28 -25.57
C ASP A 541 49.44 -11.66 -24.18
N LEU A 542 48.21 -11.18 -23.96
CA LEU A 542 47.78 -10.55 -22.71
C LEU A 542 47.09 -11.51 -21.73
N ARG A 543 47.01 -12.80 -22.08
CA ARG A 543 46.39 -13.81 -21.23
C ARG A 543 47.04 -13.89 -19.84
N GLY A 544 46.22 -14.03 -18.80
CA GLY A 544 46.62 -14.07 -17.38
C GLY A 544 46.92 -12.69 -16.78
N LYS A 545 46.82 -11.60 -17.54
CA LYS A 545 46.95 -10.24 -17.00
C LYS A 545 45.69 -9.84 -16.22
N PRO A 546 45.81 -9.06 -15.13
CA PRO A 546 44.66 -8.57 -14.41
C PRO A 546 43.92 -7.51 -15.23
N VAL A 547 42.58 -7.60 -15.27
CA VAL A 547 41.72 -6.56 -15.81
C VAL A 547 41.27 -5.64 -14.67
N ILE A 548 41.49 -4.33 -14.82
CA ILE A 548 41.16 -3.32 -13.82
C ILE A 548 39.95 -2.53 -14.31
N LEU A 549 38.97 -2.34 -13.44
CA LEU A 549 37.80 -1.48 -13.68
C LEU A 549 37.84 -0.30 -12.72
N ASP A 550 37.63 0.92 -13.21
CA ASP A 550 37.51 2.10 -12.36
C ASP A 550 36.04 2.43 -12.02
N GLY A 551 35.82 3.25 -10.99
CA GLY A 551 34.49 3.67 -10.54
C GLY A 551 33.68 4.50 -11.55
N ALA A 552 34.28 4.94 -12.67
CA ALA A 552 33.59 5.60 -13.77
C ALA A 552 33.21 4.62 -14.92
N GLY A 553 33.58 3.35 -14.77
CA GLY A 553 33.39 2.28 -15.75
C GLY A 553 34.50 2.18 -16.79
N GLY A 554 35.64 2.84 -16.61
CA GLY A 554 36.83 2.67 -17.44
C GLY A 554 37.48 1.30 -17.24
N VAL A 555 37.91 0.67 -18.33
CA VAL A 555 38.53 -0.67 -18.33
C VAL A 555 40.01 -0.55 -18.70
N PHE A 556 40.89 -1.16 -17.91
CA PHE A 556 42.33 -1.12 -18.10
C PHE A 556 42.97 -2.50 -18.03
N VAL A 557 44.03 -2.71 -18.83
CA VAL A 557 44.93 -3.86 -18.73
C VAL A 557 46.36 -3.33 -18.57
N PRO A 558 47.03 -3.56 -17.42
CA PRO A 558 48.37 -3.05 -17.18
C PRO A 558 49.39 -3.58 -18.18
N GLY A 559 50.17 -2.68 -18.79
CA GLY A 559 51.25 -3.01 -19.73
C GLY A 559 50.91 -2.87 -21.22
N VAL A 560 49.72 -2.34 -21.56
CA VAL A 560 49.30 -2.06 -22.94
C VAL A 560 49.49 -0.56 -23.25
N GLY A 561 50.38 -0.17 -24.18
CA GLY A 561 50.60 1.24 -24.60
C GLY A 561 51.53 2.08 -23.70
N ALA A 562 51.86 3.31 -24.11
CA ALA A 562 52.77 4.23 -23.40
C ALA A 562 52.15 5.64 -23.22
N GLY A 563 52.11 6.15 -21.97
CA GLY A 563 51.55 7.47 -21.61
C GLY A 563 50.64 7.43 -20.36
N ASP A 564 50.07 8.58 -19.95
CA ASP A 564 49.15 8.67 -18.78
C ASP A 564 47.80 7.94 -18.99
N GLU A 565 47.47 7.58 -20.24
CA GLU A 565 46.34 6.71 -20.61
C GLU A 565 46.77 5.26 -20.93
N ALA A 566 48.02 4.89 -20.64
CA ALA A 566 48.52 3.54 -20.90
C ALA A 566 47.65 2.48 -20.21
N GLY A 567 47.16 1.53 -20.99
CA GLY A 567 46.40 0.37 -20.56
C GLY A 567 44.90 0.49 -20.77
N ARG A 568 44.36 1.66 -21.12
CA ARG A 568 42.91 1.86 -21.21
C ARG A 568 42.32 1.27 -22.50
N LEU A 569 41.34 0.38 -22.34
CA LEU A 569 40.62 -0.27 -23.45
C LEU A 569 39.29 0.40 -23.80
N GLY A 570 38.80 1.32 -22.95
CA GLY A 570 37.54 2.04 -23.16
C GLY A 570 36.66 2.05 -21.91
N ARG A 571 35.39 2.39 -22.09
CA ARG A 571 34.36 2.42 -21.04
C ARG A 571 33.42 1.23 -21.20
N LEU A 572 33.14 0.53 -20.11
CA LEU A 572 32.33 -0.67 -20.09
C LEU A 572 30.89 -0.38 -20.56
N VAL A 573 30.42 -1.14 -21.55
CA VAL A 573 29.08 -1.03 -22.13
C VAL A 573 28.09 -1.87 -21.32
N MET A 574 27.34 -1.20 -20.44
CA MET A 574 26.51 -1.83 -19.41
C MET A 574 25.43 -2.75 -19.94
N ASN A 575 24.82 -2.37 -21.07
CA ASN A 575 23.64 -3.05 -21.60
C ASN A 575 24.00 -4.10 -22.65
N ALA A 576 25.28 -4.32 -22.95
CA ALA A 576 25.67 -5.29 -23.98
C ALA A 576 25.24 -6.72 -23.59
N VAL A 577 24.72 -7.49 -24.55
CA VAL A 577 24.41 -8.91 -24.37
C VAL A 577 25.51 -9.71 -25.06
N CYS A 578 26.48 -10.19 -24.30
CA CYS A 578 27.60 -10.98 -24.81
C CYS A 578 27.22 -12.46 -24.91
N PHE A 579 27.62 -13.11 -25.99
CA PHE A 579 27.31 -14.51 -26.25
C PHE A 579 28.44 -15.18 -27.01
N ARG A 580 28.52 -16.48 -26.79
CA ARG A 580 29.43 -17.43 -27.37
C ARG A 580 28.70 -18.25 -28.42
N TYR A 581 29.23 -18.34 -29.62
CA TYR A 581 28.60 -19.08 -30.71
C TYR A 581 29.60 -19.94 -31.48
N ALA A 582 29.09 -21.03 -32.07
CA ALA A 582 29.88 -21.89 -32.92
C ALA A 582 30.01 -21.25 -34.30
N ALA A 583 31.20 -20.73 -34.61
CA ALA A 583 31.48 -20.20 -35.92
C ALA A 583 31.61 -21.34 -36.96
N PRO A 584 31.02 -21.21 -38.17
CA PRO A 584 31.08 -22.23 -39.23
C PRO A 584 32.49 -22.68 -39.65
N TRP A 585 33.54 -21.92 -39.30
CA TRP A 585 34.92 -22.12 -39.71
C TRP A 585 35.87 -22.67 -38.62
N ARG A 586 35.31 -23.11 -37.46
CA ARG A 586 35.97 -23.63 -36.23
C ARG A 586 36.71 -22.63 -35.32
N GLU A 587 36.78 -23.06 -34.05
CA GLU A 587 36.85 -22.35 -32.76
C GLU A 587 35.65 -21.47 -32.38
N THR A 588 35.32 -21.56 -31.10
CA THR A 588 34.24 -20.85 -30.41
C THR A 588 34.46 -19.33 -30.46
N ALA A 589 33.51 -18.57 -31.00
CA ALA A 589 33.60 -17.12 -31.13
C ALA A 589 32.71 -16.39 -30.11
N TYR A 590 33.05 -15.13 -29.81
CA TYR A 590 32.28 -14.27 -28.91
C TYR A 590 31.77 -13.04 -29.65
N GLY A 591 30.48 -12.74 -29.49
CA GLY A 591 29.84 -11.55 -30.03
C GLY A 591 29.05 -10.81 -28.96
N ALA A 592 28.61 -9.59 -29.27
CA ALA A 592 27.77 -8.79 -28.38
C ALA A 592 26.65 -8.08 -29.14
N LEU A 593 25.46 -8.02 -28.55
CA LEU A 593 24.36 -7.15 -28.98
C LEU A 593 24.33 -5.89 -28.13
N LEU A 594 24.01 -4.76 -28.73
CA LEU A 594 23.81 -3.48 -28.06
C LEU A 594 22.32 -3.13 -28.10
N PRO A 595 21.53 -3.52 -27.08
CA PRO A 595 20.15 -3.07 -26.94
C PRO A 595 20.06 -1.68 -26.34
N ASP A 596 19.03 -0.94 -26.73
CA ASP A 596 18.61 0.29 -26.06
C ASP A 596 17.88 -0.01 -24.72
N ALA A 597 17.45 1.03 -24.02
CA ALA A 597 16.72 0.91 -22.75
C ALA A 597 15.37 0.17 -22.86
N HIS A 598 14.92 -0.11 -24.08
CA HIS A 598 13.69 -0.82 -24.39
C HIS A 598 13.94 -2.27 -24.83
N GLY A 599 15.19 -2.75 -24.85
CA GLY A 599 15.54 -4.10 -25.28
C GLY A 599 15.64 -4.25 -26.80
N MET A 600 15.51 -3.14 -27.54
CA MET A 600 15.58 -3.11 -28.99
C MET A 600 17.04 -3.01 -29.40
N VAL A 601 17.50 -3.93 -30.24
CA VAL A 601 18.90 -3.97 -30.68
C VAL A 601 19.18 -2.78 -31.59
N CYS A 602 20.02 -1.86 -31.12
CA CYS A 602 20.46 -0.67 -31.85
C CYS A 602 21.87 -0.82 -32.44
N GLY A 603 22.63 -1.82 -32.01
CA GLY A 603 23.95 -2.17 -32.57
C GLY A 603 24.36 -3.60 -32.25
N ALA A 604 25.45 -4.05 -32.85
CA ALA A 604 26.02 -5.38 -32.59
C ALA A 604 27.50 -5.41 -32.94
N VAL A 605 28.24 -6.32 -32.31
CA VAL A 605 29.69 -6.44 -32.42
C VAL A 605 30.06 -7.91 -32.62
N ASN A 606 30.83 -8.22 -33.67
CA ASN A 606 31.33 -9.55 -34.02
C ASN A 606 30.25 -10.66 -34.09
N VAL A 607 29.17 -10.40 -34.84
CA VAL A 607 28.05 -11.35 -35.05
C VAL A 607 28.06 -11.86 -36.51
N PRO A 608 27.69 -13.13 -36.80
CA PRO A 608 27.78 -13.69 -38.15
C PRO A 608 26.99 -12.92 -39.24
N GLU A 609 27.50 -12.94 -40.47
CA GLU A 609 26.88 -12.33 -41.67
C GLU A 609 25.48 -12.85 -42.04
N VAL A 610 25.00 -13.92 -41.38
CA VAL A 610 23.64 -14.47 -41.57
C VAL A 610 22.54 -13.43 -41.21
N TRP A 611 22.93 -12.28 -40.68
CA TRP A 611 22.15 -11.06 -40.57
C TRP A 611 22.09 -10.24 -41.86
N GLU A 612 21.83 -10.87 -43.02
CA GLU A 612 21.51 -10.11 -44.22
C GLU A 612 20.25 -9.25 -43.98
N ALA A 613 20.37 -7.99 -44.40
CA ALA A 613 19.48 -6.88 -44.07
C ALA A 613 17.99 -7.12 -44.40
N ALA A 614 17.65 -8.08 -45.26
CA ALA A 614 16.27 -8.35 -45.66
C ALA A 614 15.37 -8.87 -44.51
N SER A 615 15.93 -9.61 -43.54
CA SER A 615 15.16 -10.18 -42.42
C SER A 615 14.89 -9.16 -41.31
N ILE A 616 15.77 -8.16 -41.17
CA ILE A 616 15.73 -7.16 -40.08
C ILE A 616 15.12 -5.84 -40.57
N GLN A 617 15.35 -5.42 -41.82
CA GLN A 617 14.81 -4.17 -42.36
C GLN A 617 13.27 -4.10 -42.40
N GLY A 618 12.58 -5.25 -42.36
CA GLY A 618 11.12 -5.31 -42.26
C GLY A 618 10.55 -5.10 -40.85
N THR A 619 11.40 -5.09 -39.82
CA THR A 619 11.00 -5.04 -38.41
C THR A 619 11.30 -3.65 -37.83
N LEU A 620 10.34 -3.03 -37.15
CA LEU A 620 10.57 -1.80 -36.38
C LEU A 620 11.36 -2.12 -35.09
N GLY A 621 12.64 -2.44 -35.27
CA GLY A 621 13.59 -2.78 -34.21
C GLY A 621 13.44 -4.24 -33.71
N PRO A 622 14.47 -5.09 -33.82
CA PRO A 622 14.41 -6.45 -33.27
C PRO A 622 14.74 -6.45 -31.77
N GLU A 623 14.07 -7.29 -30.98
CA GLU A 623 14.23 -7.39 -29.53
C GLU A 623 15.21 -8.54 -29.17
N VAL A 624 16.14 -8.32 -28.25
CA VAL A 624 17.01 -9.40 -27.74
C VAL A 624 16.30 -10.18 -26.62
N GLU A 625 16.30 -11.51 -26.73
CA GLU A 625 15.65 -12.40 -25.77
C GLU A 625 16.63 -13.48 -25.31
N VAL A 626 16.89 -13.58 -24.01
CA VAL A 626 17.72 -14.65 -23.42
C VAL A 626 16.83 -15.67 -22.72
N ARG A 627 16.89 -16.93 -23.16
CA ARG A 627 16.14 -18.05 -22.55
C ARG A 627 17.06 -19.24 -22.41
N ASP A 628 17.06 -19.90 -21.26
CA ASP A 628 17.82 -21.14 -21.05
C ASP A 628 19.32 -21.01 -21.32
N GLY A 629 19.89 -19.85 -20.97
CA GLY A 629 21.29 -19.54 -21.23
C GLY A 629 21.61 -19.35 -22.72
N GLN A 630 20.60 -19.28 -23.60
CA GLN A 630 20.75 -19.07 -25.04
C GLN A 630 20.23 -17.69 -25.42
N VAL A 631 20.92 -17.03 -26.35
CA VAL A 631 20.58 -15.70 -26.86
C VAL A 631 19.83 -15.83 -28.17
N TYR A 632 18.67 -15.19 -28.24
CA TYR A 632 17.80 -15.14 -29.41
C TYR A 632 17.54 -13.68 -29.81
N LEU A 633 17.31 -13.46 -31.09
CA LEU A 633 16.79 -12.21 -31.64
C LEU A 633 15.35 -12.43 -32.07
N LYS A 634 14.42 -11.66 -31.50
CA LYS A 634 13.00 -11.73 -31.82
C LYS A 634 12.66 -10.67 -32.86
N THR A 635 12.10 -11.14 -33.97
CA THR A 635 11.65 -10.34 -35.11
C THR A 635 10.17 -10.64 -35.38
N ASP A 636 9.54 -9.84 -36.24
CA ASP A 636 8.15 -10.08 -36.68
C ASP A 636 8.01 -11.42 -37.43
N ALA A 637 9.11 -11.93 -38.00
CA ALA A 637 9.18 -13.21 -38.71
C ALA A 637 9.45 -14.42 -37.79
N GLY A 638 9.73 -14.20 -36.49
CA GLY A 638 10.04 -15.25 -35.53
C GLY A 638 11.34 -15.03 -34.75
N ARG A 639 11.84 -16.10 -34.11
CA ARG A 639 13.06 -16.09 -33.28
C ARG A 639 14.26 -16.63 -34.05
N LEU A 640 15.35 -15.87 -34.07
CA LEU A 640 16.65 -16.30 -34.58
C LEU A 640 17.57 -16.65 -33.41
N HIS A 641 18.11 -17.86 -33.37
CA HIS A 641 19.08 -18.28 -32.35
C HIS A 641 20.48 -17.76 -32.70
N LEU A 642 21.17 -17.15 -31.73
CA LEU A 642 22.50 -16.54 -31.94
C LEU A 642 23.64 -17.32 -31.27
N GLY A 643 23.40 -17.94 -30.11
CA GLY A 643 24.43 -18.67 -29.37
C GLY A 643 24.13 -18.80 -27.88
N GLU A 644 25.10 -19.28 -27.12
CA GLU A 644 25.06 -19.41 -25.66
C GLU A 644 25.51 -18.12 -24.99
N ARG A 645 24.83 -17.66 -23.96
CA ARG A 645 25.21 -16.45 -23.21
C ARG A 645 26.58 -16.63 -22.55
N ALA A 646 27.43 -15.61 -22.64
CA ALA A 646 28.80 -15.65 -22.12
C ALA A 646 29.02 -14.53 -21.09
N ASP A 647 28.71 -14.83 -19.83
CA ASP A 647 28.74 -13.83 -18.74
C ASP A 647 30.16 -13.46 -18.28
N HIS A 648 31.16 -14.30 -18.59
CA HIS A 648 32.59 -13.99 -18.41
C HIS A 648 33.14 -13.06 -19.51
N VAL A 649 32.31 -12.57 -20.43
CA VAL A 649 32.72 -11.67 -21.52
C VAL A 649 32.22 -10.26 -21.28
N LEU A 650 33.15 -9.31 -21.23
CA LEU A 650 32.87 -7.88 -21.12
C LEU A 650 33.03 -7.19 -22.47
N LEU A 651 32.30 -6.09 -22.66
CA LEU A 651 32.43 -5.23 -23.83
C LEU A 651 32.75 -3.82 -23.34
N ALA A 652 33.89 -3.27 -23.73
CA ALA A 652 34.22 -1.87 -23.53
C ALA A 652 34.16 -1.10 -24.85
N GLU A 653 33.85 0.19 -24.79
CA GLU A 653 33.75 1.08 -25.92
C GLU A 653 34.66 2.29 -25.72
N SER A 654 35.47 2.57 -26.73
CA SER A 654 36.25 3.80 -26.88
C SER A 654 35.64 4.66 -28.00
N ASP A 655 36.18 5.84 -28.25
CA ASP A 655 35.74 6.69 -29.37
C ASP A 655 35.97 5.99 -30.73
N ASP A 656 37.04 5.18 -30.84
CA ASP A 656 37.48 4.59 -32.12
C ASP A 656 37.24 3.07 -32.25
N HIS A 657 37.02 2.34 -31.15
CA HIS A 657 36.92 0.87 -31.15
C HIS A 657 36.02 0.30 -30.05
N TYR A 658 35.64 -0.98 -30.20
CA TYR A 658 35.09 -1.84 -29.16
C TYR A 658 36.14 -2.86 -28.72
N ALA A 659 36.17 -3.20 -27.43
CA ALA A 659 37.03 -4.24 -26.88
C ALA A 659 36.18 -5.36 -26.25
N LEU A 660 36.27 -6.58 -26.79
CA LEU A 660 35.69 -7.80 -26.24
C LEU A 660 36.70 -8.48 -25.31
N ILE A 661 36.38 -8.55 -24.03
CA ILE A 661 37.28 -8.97 -22.95
C ILE A 661 36.72 -10.26 -22.36
N VAL A 662 37.37 -11.38 -22.62
CA VAL A 662 36.99 -12.71 -22.11
C VAL A 662 37.78 -12.98 -20.85
N LEU A 663 37.11 -13.30 -19.75
CA LEU A 663 37.71 -13.62 -18.45
C LEU A 663 37.82 -15.14 -18.27
N GLU A 664 38.71 -15.60 -17.38
CA GLU A 664 38.84 -17.03 -17.06
C GLU A 664 37.60 -17.57 -16.32
N ASP A 665 37.11 -18.76 -16.71
CA ASP A 665 35.79 -19.31 -16.31
C ASP A 665 35.69 -19.61 -14.80
N GLY A 666 34.84 -18.83 -14.10
CA GLY A 666 34.43 -19.05 -12.71
C GLY A 666 33.15 -18.31 -12.26
N ALA A 667 32.58 -17.45 -13.11
CA ALA A 667 31.39 -16.66 -12.80
C ALA A 667 30.11 -17.35 -13.34
N GLY A 668 29.53 -18.26 -12.56
CA GLY A 668 28.37 -19.08 -12.94
C GLY A 668 27.07 -18.29 -13.18
N THR A 669 26.33 -18.74 -14.21
CA THR A 669 25.15 -18.09 -14.82
C THR A 669 23.82 -18.60 -14.25
N ALA A 670 22.86 -17.71 -13.92
CA ALA A 670 21.44 -18.03 -13.67
C ALA A 670 20.49 -16.95 -14.25
N GLN A 671 19.29 -17.38 -14.70
CA GLN A 671 18.37 -16.70 -15.63
C GLN A 671 17.55 -15.52 -15.06
N VAL A 672 16.91 -14.73 -15.94
CA VAL A 672 16.34 -13.37 -15.70
C VAL A 672 14.79 -13.36 -15.72
N PRO A 673 14.10 -12.66 -14.78
CA PRO A 673 12.72 -12.23 -14.95
C PRO A 673 12.58 -10.74 -15.29
N THR A 674 11.56 -10.41 -16.07
CA THR A 674 11.23 -9.07 -16.60
C THR A 674 10.59 -8.13 -15.58
N PHE A 675 11.05 -6.87 -15.51
CA PHE A 675 10.44 -5.77 -14.75
C PHE A 675 9.31 -5.06 -15.53
N PRO A 676 8.31 -4.47 -14.85
CA PRO A 676 7.18 -3.80 -15.50
C PRO A 676 7.59 -2.41 -16.03
N ARG A 677 7.25 -2.13 -17.29
CA ARG A 677 7.40 -0.81 -17.91
C ARG A 677 6.33 0.17 -17.43
N GLU A 678 6.71 1.41 -17.16
CA GLU A 678 5.80 2.55 -17.27
C GLU A 678 5.36 2.72 -18.74
N ARG A 679 4.04 2.77 -18.96
CA ARG A 679 3.45 2.95 -20.28
C ARG A 679 3.51 4.42 -20.70
N ARG A 680 4.18 4.73 -21.81
CA ARG A 680 3.76 5.86 -22.66
C ARG A 680 2.32 5.60 -23.11
N GLN A 681 1.43 6.55 -22.85
CA GLN A 681 0.02 6.44 -23.19
C GLN A 681 -0.14 6.45 -24.72
N GLY A 682 -0.56 5.32 -25.28
CA GLY A 682 -0.89 5.20 -26.71
C GLY A 682 -2.25 5.85 -27.05
N PRO A 683 -2.61 5.91 -28.35
CA PRO A 683 -3.87 6.48 -28.84
C PRO A 683 -5.11 5.89 -28.13
N GLU A 684 -5.05 4.60 -27.84
CA GLU A 684 -6.07 3.84 -27.14
C GLU A 684 -6.36 4.31 -25.71
N ALA A 685 -5.34 4.81 -24.99
CA ALA A 685 -5.53 5.32 -23.63
C ALA A 685 -6.25 6.68 -23.64
N GLU A 686 -6.09 7.47 -24.70
CA GLU A 686 -6.80 8.74 -24.88
C GLU A 686 -8.26 8.51 -25.28
N GLU A 687 -8.55 7.54 -26.15
CA GLU A 687 -9.93 7.16 -26.49
C GLU A 687 -10.74 6.70 -25.26
N PHE A 688 -10.14 5.88 -24.38
CA PHE A 688 -10.80 5.43 -23.14
C PHE A 688 -11.17 6.59 -22.20
N LYS A 689 -10.38 7.67 -22.21
CA LYS A 689 -10.67 8.88 -21.44
C LYS A 689 -11.70 9.77 -22.14
N ALA A 690 -11.60 9.91 -23.47
CA ALA A 690 -12.44 10.79 -24.25
C ALA A 690 -13.93 10.41 -24.22
N GLY A 691 -14.25 9.12 -24.07
CA GLY A 691 -15.63 8.65 -23.93
C GLY A 691 -16.31 8.97 -22.59
N GLN A 692 -15.57 9.47 -21.58
CA GLN A 692 -16.06 9.70 -20.23
C GLN A 692 -16.44 11.17 -19.98
N ASP A 693 -17.30 11.42 -18.98
CA ASP A 693 -17.67 12.78 -18.58
C ASP A 693 -16.58 13.49 -17.74
N ARG A 694 -15.81 12.71 -16.95
CA ARG A 694 -14.62 13.11 -16.16
C ARG A 694 -14.71 14.43 -15.37
N VAL A 695 -15.86 14.76 -14.79
CA VAL A 695 -16.09 16.02 -14.07
C VAL A 695 -15.27 16.12 -12.78
N VAL A 696 -15.28 15.09 -11.95
CA VAL A 696 -14.56 15.00 -10.67
C VAL A 696 -13.11 14.62 -10.91
N LEU A 697 -12.88 13.66 -11.82
CA LEU A 697 -11.54 13.15 -12.14
C LEU A 697 -10.66 14.20 -12.85
N ASP A 698 -11.21 15.12 -13.63
CA ASP A 698 -10.41 16.15 -14.33
C ASP A 698 -10.42 17.53 -13.66
N TYR A 699 -11.11 17.70 -12.51
CA TYR A 699 -11.00 18.94 -11.74
C TYR A 699 -9.56 19.20 -11.28
N ALA A 700 -9.01 20.40 -11.53
CA ALA A 700 -7.65 20.79 -11.13
C ALA A 700 -6.56 19.73 -11.45
N ARG A 701 -6.63 19.09 -12.62
CA ARG A 701 -5.78 17.95 -13.00
C ARG A 701 -4.39 18.31 -13.59
N ARG A 702 -4.10 19.58 -13.86
CA ARG A 702 -2.80 19.95 -14.47
C ARG A 702 -1.65 19.58 -13.52
N GLY A 703 -0.54 19.08 -14.09
CA GLY A 703 0.62 18.63 -13.30
C GLY A 703 0.34 17.32 -12.54
N ARG A 704 0.95 17.19 -11.36
CA ARG A 704 0.77 16.08 -10.41
C ARG A 704 -0.19 16.52 -9.29
N PRO A 705 -1.47 16.12 -9.29
CA PRO A 705 -2.46 16.67 -8.34
C PRO A 705 -2.22 16.29 -6.87
N GLN A 706 -1.33 15.32 -6.60
CA GLN A 706 -0.81 15.00 -5.27
C GLN A 706 0.25 16.00 -4.76
N GLU A 707 0.77 16.86 -5.63
CA GLU A 707 1.64 17.99 -5.28
C GLU A 707 0.78 19.25 -5.16
N ILE A 708 0.85 19.91 -4.01
CA ILE A 708 -0.01 21.05 -3.67
C ILE A 708 0.16 22.22 -4.63
N ASP A 709 1.39 22.50 -5.08
CA ASP A 709 1.68 23.64 -5.94
C ASP A 709 1.08 23.43 -7.35
N ASP A 710 1.16 22.21 -7.88
CA ASP A 710 0.52 21.84 -9.15
C ASP A 710 -1.01 21.90 -9.03
N TYR A 711 -1.56 21.39 -7.93
CA TYR A 711 -3.00 21.44 -7.66
C TYR A 711 -3.52 22.89 -7.57
N MET A 712 -2.80 23.76 -6.86
CA MET A 712 -3.12 25.19 -6.77
C MET A 712 -2.99 25.90 -8.12
N ALA A 713 -1.91 25.63 -8.88
CA ALA A 713 -1.73 26.18 -10.22
C ALA A 713 -2.83 25.75 -11.21
N ALA A 714 -3.45 24.59 -10.96
CA ALA A 714 -4.60 24.09 -11.70
C ALA A 714 -5.95 24.68 -11.23
N GLY A 715 -5.96 25.59 -10.26
CA GLY A 715 -7.15 26.23 -9.68
C GLY A 715 -7.71 25.56 -8.43
N GLY A 716 -7.00 24.58 -7.86
CA GLY A 716 -7.32 23.99 -6.56
C GLY A 716 -7.23 24.99 -5.42
N TYR A 717 -8.05 24.81 -4.38
CA TYR A 717 -8.23 25.72 -3.22
C TYR A 717 -8.77 27.13 -3.52
N GLU A 718 -8.84 27.58 -4.78
CA GLU A 718 -9.45 28.87 -5.15
C GLU A 718 -10.88 29.03 -4.62
N THR A 719 -11.62 27.92 -4.56
CA THR A 719 -12.97 27.89 -3.98
C THR A 719 -12.97 28.23 -2.50
N VAL A 720 -11.96 27.77 -1.74
CA VAL A 720 -11.80 28.08 -0.32
C VAL A 720 -11.52 29.57 -0.14
N TYR A 721 -10.56 30.13 -0.89
CA TYR A 721 -10.27 31.57 -0.85
C TYR A 721 -11.52 32.41 -1.12
N ARG A 722 -12.30 32.03 -2.13
CA ARG A 722 -13.54 32.72 -2.49
C ARG A 722 -14.63 32.62 -1.42
N VAL A 723 -14.86 31.43 -0.88
CA VAL A 723 -15.85 31.21 0.19
C VAL A 723 -15.50 32.01 1.44
N LEU A 724 -14.21 32.16 1.74
CA LEU A 724 -13.72 32.92 2.88
C LEU A 724 -13.63 34.45 2.63
N GLY A 725 -13.84 34.92 1.40
CA GLY A 725 -13.74 36.33 1.05
C GLY A 725 -12.30 36.87 0.96
N LEU A 726 -11.31 35.98 0.81
CA LEU A 726 -9.89 36.35 0.84
C LEU A 726 -9.39 36.99 -0.46
N ARG A 727 -10.20 37.03 -1.52
CA ARG A 727 -9.86 37.71 -2.78
C ARG A 727 -10.58 39.06 -2.95
N GLY A 728 -11.17 39.58 -1.87
CA GLY A 728 -11.89 40.86 -1.84
C GLY A 728 -13.40 40.75 -2.11
N GLU A 729 -13.93 39.55 -2.32
CA GLU A 729 -15.38 39.33 -2.35
C GLU A 729 -15.98 39.13 -0.95
N GLU A 730 -17.31 39.22 -0.85
CA GLU A 730 -18.02 38.97 0.41
C GLU A 730 -17.90 37.49 0.82
N ARG A 731 -17.52 37.27 2.08
CA ARG A 731 -17.47 35.93 2.69
C ARG A 731 -18.85 35.26 2.63
N TRP A 732 -18.89 34.01 2.20
CA TRP A 732 -20.14 33.25 2.16
C TRP A 732 -20.56 32.84 3.57
N SER A 733 -21.87 32.91 3.84
CA SER A 733 -22.42 32.32 5.06
C SER A 733 -22.42 30.78 4.99
N PRO A 734 -22.30 30.08 6.13
CA PRO A 734 -22.43 28.63 6.17
C PRO A 734 -23.74 28.12 5.53
N GLU A 735 -24.84 28.84 5.73
CA GLU A 735 -26.16 28.56 5.14
C GLU A 735 -26.08 28.54 3.61
N ARG A 736 -25.44 29.55 3.01
CA ARG A 736 -25.28 29.64 1.55
C ARG A 736 -24.52 28.44 0.99
N ILE A 737 -23.49 27.97 1.69
CA ILE A 737 -22.73 26.77 1.25
C ILE A 737 -23.64 25.53 1.26
N VAL A 738 -24.43 25.34 2.32
CA VAL A 738 -25.38 24.21 2.43
C VAL A 738 -26.49 24.31 1.37
N GLU A 739 -26.98 25.50 1.08
CA GLU A 739 -27.96 25.76 0.02
C GLU A 739 -27.42 25.39 -1.36
N GLU A 740 -26.20 25.79 -1.70
CA GLU A 740 -25.55 25.42 -2.97
C GLU A 740 -25.37 23.90 -3.09
N VAL A 741 -24.89 23.22 -2.04
CA VAL A 741 -24.78 21.75 -2.03
C VAL A 741 -26.15 21.06 -2.16
N SER A 742 -27.19 21.64 -1.56
CA SER A 742 -28.56 21.14 -1.67
C SER A 742 -29.13 21.34 -3.07
N ALA A 743 -28.94 22.53 -3.66
CA ALA A 743 -29.39 22.88 -5.00
C ALA A 743 -28.68 22.05 -6.08
N ALA A 744 -27.46 21.58 -5.82
CA ALA A 744 -26.71 20.67 -6.69
C ALA A 744 -27.31 19.26 -6.75
N ARG A 745 -28.26 18.93 -5.86
CA ARG A 745 -28.89 17.60 -5.73
C ARG A 745 -27.86 16.49 -5.54
N LEU A 746 -26.77 16.78 -4.83
CA LEU A 746 -25.75 15.81 -4.49
C LEU A 746 -26.33 14.75 -3.53
N ARG A 747 -26.15 13.49 -3.89
CA ARG A 747 -26.44 12.32 -3.04
C ARG A 747 -25.13 11.66 -2.64
N GLY A 748 -25.06 11.14 -1.42
CA GLY A 748 -23.87 10.48 -0.90
C GLY A 748 -23.41 9.34 -1.82
N ARG A 749 -22.12 9.33 -2.14
CA ARG A 749 -21.53 8.45 -3.17
C ARG A 749 -21.10 7.06 -2.66
N GLY A 750 -21.09 6.85 -1.35
CA GLY A 750 -20.84 5.53 -0.74
C GLY A 750 -22.03 4.55 -0.76
N GLY A 751 -22.89 4.59 -1.78
CA GLY A 751 -23.96 3.61 -2.00
C GLY A 751 -25.36 3.93 -1.51
N ALA A 752 -25.54 4.41 -0.29
CA ALA A 752 -26.89 4.66 0.25
C ALA A 752 -27.66 5.80 -0.45
N GLY A 753 -26.97 6.68 -1.18
CA GLY A 753 -27.60 7.77 -1.92
C GLY A 753 -28.40 8.75 -1.03
N PHE A 754 -28.02 9.00 0.22
CA PHE A 754 -28.72 9.98 1.05
C PHE A 754 -28.43 11.43 0.58
N PRO A 755 -29.42 12.36 0.54
CA PRO A 755 -29.18 13.74 0.12
C PRO A 755 -28.15 14.46 1.01
N THR A 756 -27.02 14.88 0.42
CA THR A 756 -25.87 15.44 1.16
C THR A 756 -26.23 16.76 1.85
N GLY A 757 -26.92 17.66 1.15
CA GLY A 757 -27.34 18.96 1.71
C GLY A 757 -28.23 18.83 2.95
N ARG A 758 -29.16 17.86 2.98
CA ARG A 758 -29.99 17.59 4.18
C ARG A 758 -29.15 17.11 5.36
N LYS A 759 -28.12 16.28 5.11
CA LYS A 759 -27.21 15.80 6.15
C LYS A 759 -26.38 16.96 6.70
N TRP A 760 -25.86 17.83 5.84
CA TRP A 760 -25.09 19.00 6.24
C TRP A 760 -25.93 19.98 7.06
N GLU A 761 -27.16 20.25 6.63
CA GLU A 761 -28.08 21.12 7.38
C GLU A 761 -28.40 20.56 8.77
N ALA A 762 -28.58 19.24 8.89
CA ALA A 762 -28.81 18.59 10.19
C ALA A 762 -27.63 18.79 11.15
N VAL A 763 -26.38 18.62 10.68
CA VAL A 763 -25.18 18.83 11.52
C VAL A 763 -24.95 20.31 11.81
N ARG A 764 -25.20 21.19 10.84
CA ARG A 764 -25.11 22.65 11.04
C ARG A 764 -26.05 23.12 12.14
N ARG A 765 -27.30 22.65 12.14
CA ARG A 765 -28.31 22.96 13.17
C ARG A 765 -28.11 22.21 14.48
N ALA A 766 -27.31 21.15 14.50
CA ALA A 766 -27.09 20.37 15.72
C ALA A 766 -26.39 21.23 16.78
N VAL A 767 -26.99 21.27 17.97
CA VAL A 767 -26.38 21.83 19.18
C VAL A 767 -25.53 20.74 19.80
N CYS A 768 -24.22 20.98 19.92
CA CYS A 768 -23.34 20.08 20.65
C CYS A 768 -23.70 20.16 22.14
N ARG A 769 -24.38 19.12 22.65
CA ARG A 769 -24.69 19.01 24.08
C ARG A 769 -23.44 18.53 24.80
N VAL A 770 -23.11 19.21 25.89
CA VAL A 770 -22.03 18.84 26.81
C VAL A 770 -22.71 18.41 28.11
N GLU A 771 -22.56 17.16 28.48
CA GLU A 771 -23.08 16.59 29.72
C GLU A 771 -22.10 16.85 30.87
N GLU A 772 -22.57 16.81 32.12
CA GLU A 772 -21.74 17.09 33.30
C GLU A 772 -20.65 16.02 33.49
N GLN A 773 -20.94 14.78 33.10
CA GLN A 773 -19.98 13.67 33.03
C GLN A 773 -18.98 13.74 31.86
N ASP A 774 -19.18 14.62 30.87
CA ASP A 774 -18.25 14.70 29.73
C ASP A 774 -16.94 15.34 30.18
N GLY A 775 -15.81 14.67 29.99
CA GLY A 775 -14.49 15.27 30.28
C GLY A 775 -14.21 16.50 29.41
N ASN A 776 -14.80 16.57 28.21
CA ASN A 776 -14.66 17.68 27.30
C ASN A 776 -15.83 18.65 27.36
N LYS A 777 -15.57 19.84 27.91
CA LYS A 777 -16.56 20.93 27.99
C LYS A 777 -16.66 21.81 26.73
N ASP A 778 -15.80 21.59 25.74
CA ASP A 778 -15.77 22.35 24.49
C ASP A 778 -16.85 21.84 23.49
N PRO A 779 -17.75 22.71 22.98
CA PRO A 779 -18.77 22.33 22.00
C PRO A 779 -18.21 22.18 20.57
N VAL A 780 -17.41 21.13 20.34
CA VAL A 780 -16.87 20.79 19.01
C VAL A 780 -17.89 20.07 18.12
N LYS A 781 -17.74 20.23 16.80
CA LYS A 781 -18.31 19.31 15.79
C LYS A 781 -17.18 18.66 15.00
N LEU A 782 -17.43 17.44 14.52
CA LEU A 782 -16.46 16.59 13.86
C LEU A 782 -16.87 16.27 12.42
N ILE A 783 -15.89 16.03 11.56
CA ILE A 783 -16.08 15.49 10.21
C ILE A 783 -15.42 14.12 10.12
N VAL A 784 -16.08 13.17 9.47
CA VAL A 784 -15.52 11.87 9.12
C VAL A 784 -15.63 11.67 7.62
N ALA A 785 -14.48 11.50 6.96
CA ALA A 785 -14.38 10.99 5.61
C ALA A 785 -14.21 9.47 5.66
N ASN A 786 -15.20 8.76 5.13
CA ASN A 786 -15.18 7.31 5.02
C ASN A 786 -14.47 6.91 3.72
N GLY A 787 -13.22 6.45 3.86
CA GLY A 787 -12.39 5.81 2.84
C GLY A 787 -12.19 4.31 3.09
N ASP A 788 -13.08 3.66 3.86
CA ASP A 788 -13.14 2.21 3.98
C ASP A 788 -13.86 1.62 2.77
N GLU A 789 -13.21 1.72 1.60
CA GLU A 789 -13.70 1.18 0.33
C GLU A 789 -13.52 -0.35 0.34
N GLY A 790 -14.35 -1.01 1.12
CA GLY A 790 -14.26 -2.43 1.39
C GLY A 790 -14.86 -3.31 0.30
N ASP A 791 -15.68 -2.77 -0.62
CA ASP A 791 -16.40 -3.54 -1.62
C ASP A 791 -15.44 -4.17 -2.65
N PRO A 792 -15.37 -5.51 -2.78
CA PRO A 792 -14.72 -6.18 -3.89
C PRO A 792 -15.07 -5.61 -5.26
N GLY A 793 -14.04 -5.14 -5.96
CA GLY A 793 -14.17 -4.51 -7.28
C GLY A 793 -14.28 -2.99 -7.27
N ALA A 794 -14.41 -2.35 -6.09
CA ALA A 794 -14.35 -0.90 -5.94
C ALA A 794 -12.91 -0.44 -5.64
N PHE A 795 -12.49 0.66 -6.29
CA PHE A 795 -11.18 1.28 -6.11
C PHE A 795 -11.17 2.78 -6.49
N MET A 796 -12.35 3.40 -6.51
CA MET A 796 -12.52 4.81 -6.86
C MET A 796 -12.07 5.73 -5.73
N ASP A 797 -12.39 5.42 -4.48
CA ASP A 797 -12.00 6.21 -3.32
C ASP A 797 -10.49 6.08 -3.10
N ARG A 798 -9.94 4.87 -3.27
CA ARG A 798 -8.48 4.63 -3.30
C ARG A 798 -7.80 5.58 -4.28
N THR A 799 -8.30 5.63 -5.51
CA THR A 799 -7.69 6.44 -6.58
C THR A 799 -7.82 7.94 -6.28
N LEU A 800 -8.95 8.39 -5.72
CA LEU A 800 -9.11 9.79 -5.32
C LEU A 800 -8.16 10.19 -4.18
N ILE A 801 -7.95 9.31 -3.20
CA ILE A 801 -7.00 9.53 -2.11
C ILE A 801 -5.55 9.51 -2.63
N GLU A 802 -5.23 8.58 -3.52
CA GLU A 802 -3.87 8.36 -4.02
C GLU A 802 -3.44 9.43 -5.04
N GLU A 803 -4.30 9.73 -6.03
CA GLU A 803 -3.97 10.62 -7.14
C GLU A 803 -4.40 12.07 -6.88
N LYS A 804 -5.44 12.31 -6.07
CA LYS A 804 -6.04 13.64 -5.87
C LYS A 804 -6.36 13.98 -4.41
N PRO A 805 -5.44 13.72 -3.45
CA PRO A 805 -5.72 13.91 -2.03
C PRO A 805 -6.12 15.34 -1.68
N HIS A 806 -5.50 16.35 -2.32
CA HIS A 806 -5.83 17.76 -2.08
C HIS A 806 -7.27 18.14 -2.44
N GLN A 807 -7.88 17.49 -3.43
CA GLN A 807 -9.29 17.71 -3.78
C GLN A 807 -10.24 17.19 -2.69
N VAL A 808 -9.90 16.07 -2.07
CA VAL A 808 -10.66 15.53 -0.92
C VAL A 808 -10.52 16.48 0.27
N LEU A 809 -9.30 16.94 0.57
CA LEU A 809 -9.03 17.89 1.66
C LEU A 809 -9.72 19.24 1.44
N GLU A 810 -9.71 19.79 0.23
CA GLU A 810 -10.45 21.01 -0.13
C GLU A 810 -11.95 20.86 0.16
N GLY A 811 -12.53 19.73 -0.21
CA GLY A 811 -13.92 19.40 0.09
C GLY A 811 -14.22 19.31 1.59
N MET A 812 -13.30 18.75 2.38
CA MET A 812 -13.42 18.68 3.84
C MET A 812 -13.32 20.06 4.50
N ILE A 813 -12.41 20.93 4.06
CA ILE A 813 -12.30 22.32 4.55
C ILE A 813 -13.60 23.09 4.27
N LEU A 814 -14.13 22.99 3.05
CA LEU A 814 -15.40 23.64 2.68
C LEU A 814 -16.57 23.11 3.51
N ALA A 815 -16.59 21.80 3.80
CA ALA A 815 -17.58 21.21 4.69
C ALA A 815 -17.42 21.71 6.14
N ALA A 816 -16.19 21.85 6.63
CA ALA A 816 -15.89 22.36 7.98
C ALA A 816 -16.42 23.78 8.17
N VAL A 817 -16.20 24.65 7.19
CA VAL A 817 -16.75 26.02 7.15
C VAL A 817 -18.29 25.99 7.15
N ALA A 818 -18.90 25.07 6.40
CA ALA A 818 -20.36 24.98 6.27
C ALA A 818 -21.07 24.47 7.54
N VAL A 819 -20.46 23.56 8.30
CA VAL A 819 -21.10 22.95 9.49
C VAL A 819 -20.56 23.47 10.83
N GLY A 820 -19.43 24.18 10.80
CA GLY A 820 -18.71 24.65 11.99
C GLY A 820 -17.95 23.54 12.71
N ALA A 821 -17.26 22.67 11.96
CA ALA A 821 -16.42 21.62 12.53
C ALA A 821 -14.98 22.10 12.69
N ARG A 822 -14.30 21.65 13.74
CA ARG A 822 -12.88 21.97 14.01
C ARG A 822 -11.91 20.82 13.78
N TYR A 823 -12.42 19.60 13.72
CA TYR A 823 -11.59 18.42 13.49
C TYR A 823 -12.23 17.48 12.48
N GLY A 824 -11.38 16.92 11.62
CA GLY A 824 -11.71 15.90 10.64
C GLY A 824 -10.94 14.61 10.90
N VAL A 825 -11.56 13.48 10.58
CA VAL A 825 -10.92 12.17 10.54
C VAL A 825 -11.14 11.58 9.16
N ILE A 826 -10.08 11.17 8.48
CA ILE A 826 -10.16 10.33 7.28
C ILE A 826 -9.89 8.90 7.73
N TYR A 827 -10.93 8.08 7.75
CA TYR A 827 -10.79 6.66 8.07
C TYR A 827 -10.49 5.90 6.77
N VAL A 828 -9.30 5.33 6.66
CA VAL A 828 -8.81 4.65 5.46
C VAL A 828 -8.44 3.22 5.83
N ARG A 829 -8.84 2.26 4.99
CA ARG A 829 -8.49 0.86 5.18
C ARG A 829 -6.98 0.62 5.02
N LYS A 830 -6.39 -0.24 5.86
CA LYS A 830 -4.94 -0.47 5.89
C LYS A 830 -4.39 -1.15 4.63
N GLU A 831 -5.23 -1.79 3.82
CA GLU A 831 -4.84 -2.35 2.52
C GLU A 831 -4.37 -1.29 1.51
N TYR A 832 -4.68 -0.01 1.75
CA TYR A 832 -4.31 1.11 0.87
C TYR A 832 -3.06 1.84 1.37
N GLU A 833 -2.00 1.12 1.71
CA GLU A 833 -0.75 1.69 2.26
C GLU A 833 -0.20 2.84 1.39
N ASP A 834 -0.19 2.69 0.06
CA ASP A 834 0.29 3.75 -0.85
C ASP A 834 -0.62 4.99 -0.85
N ALA A 835 -1.95 4.80 -0.85
CA ALA A 835 -2.90 5.91 -0.80
C ALA A 835 -2.80 6.64 0.56
N VAL A 836 -2.62 5.90 1.65
CA VAL A 836 -2.36 6.46 2.97
C VAL A 836 -1.11 7.34 2.92
N ARG A 837 0.02 6.85 2.38
CA ARG A 837 1.27 7.64 2.24
C ARG A 837 1.05 8.93 1.44
N ARG A 838 0.31 8.86 0.32
CA ARG A 838 -0.02 10.05 -0.50
C ARG A 838 -0.88 11.07 0.26
N LEU A 839 -1.90 10.59 0.97
CA LEU A 839 -2.78 11.43 1.79
C LEU A 839 -2.02 12.09 2.93
N GLU A 840 -1.17 11.31 3.55
CA GLU A 840 -0.24 11.71 4.59
C GLU A 840 0.68 12.85 4.13
N ASP A 841 1.26 12.74 2.93
CA ASP A 841 2.08 13.80 2.32
C ASP A 841 1.22 15.04 1.99
N ALA A 842 -0.01 14.86 1.51
CA ALA A 842 -0.92 15.97 1.20
C ALA A 842 -1.36 16.74 2.44
N LEU A 843 -1.63 16.06 3.56
CA LEU A 843 -1.90 16.71 4.86
C LEU A 843 -0.70 17.54 5.32
N PHE A 844 0.52 16.99 5.17
CA PHE A 844 1.76 17.71 5.48
C PHE A 844 1.88 19.00 4.65
N GLN A 845 1.66 18.91 3.34
CA GLN A 845 1.71 20.03 2.41
C GLN A 845 0.63 21.08 2.70
N ALA A 846 -0.61 20.66 2.95
CA ALA A 846 -1.74 21.55 3.24
C ALA A 846 -1.53 22.34 4.54
N ARG A 847 -1.08 21.68 5.62
CA ARG A 847 -0.71 22.35 6.88
C ARG A 847 0.41 23.36 6.67
N ARG A 848 1.44 23.03 5.88
CA ARG A 848 2.57 23.93 5.57
C ARG A 848 2.12 25.23 4.86
N LYS A 849 1.04 25.17 4.08
CA LYS A 849 0.44 26.32 3.40
C LYS A 849 -0.65 27.02 4.23
N GLY A 850 -0.84 26.63 5.49
CA GLY A 850 -1.85 27.20 6.38
C GLY A 850 -3.29 26.84 6.00
N LEU A 851 -3.51 25.80 5.18
CA LEU A 851 -4.85 25.35 4.78
C LEU A 851 -5.54 24.47 5.82
N LEU A 852 -4.77 23.97 6.80
CA LEU A 852 -5.22 23.15 7.93
C LEU A 852 -4.49 23.61 9.20
N GLY A 853 -5.08 23.35 10.36
CA GLY A 853 -4.59 23.78 11.66
C GLY A 853 -5.40 24.93 12.25
N ARG A 854 -4.75 25.76 13.06
CA ARG A 854 -5.37 26.96 13.67
C ARG A 854 -5.35 28.14 12.71
N ASN A 855 -6.36 29.01 12.82
CA ASN A 855 -6.49 30.21 11.98
C ASN A 855 -6.24 29.94 10.49
N VAL A 856 -6.96 28.97 9.91
CA VAL A 856 -6.83 28.54 8.51
C VAL A 856 -6.78 29.76 7.58
N LEU A 857 -5.73 29.83 6.76
CA LEU A 857 -5.41 30.93 5.85
C LEU A 857 -5.31 32.31 6.52
N GLY A 858 -4.91 32.35 7.80
CA GLY A 858 -4.80 33.57 8.61
C GLY A 858 -6.14 34.10 9.13
N VAL A 859 -7.25 33.38 8.91
CA VAL A 859 -8.57 33.80 9.36
C VAL A 859 -8.72 33.51 10.86
N ARG A 860 -8.72 34.55 11.69
CA ARG A 860 -8.79 34.41 13.14
C ARG A 860 -10.04 33.62 13.59
N GLY A 861 -9.83 32.59 14.39
CA GLY A 861 -10.88 31.74 14.97
C GLY A 861 -11.51 30.72 14.00
N LEU A 862 -10.94 30.57 12.79
CA LEU A 862 -11.27 29.48 11.89
C LEU A 862 -10.25 28.35 12.07
N ASP A 863 -10.56 27.37 12.90
CA ASP A 863 -9.68 26.22 13.14
C ASP A 863 -10.26 24.99 12.44
N PHE A 864 -9.44 24.27 11.68
CA PHE A 864 -9.80 22.96 11.14
C PHE A 864 -8.55 22.13 10.84
N ASP A 865 -8.40 20.99 11.51
CA ASP A 865 -7.32 20.04 11.20
C ASP A 865 -7.85 18.62 10.97
N VAL A 866 -7.06 17.79 10.30
CA VAL A 866 -7.48 16.46 9.83
C VAL A 866 -6.48 15.38 10.22
N GLU A 867 -6.97 14.30 10.83
CA GLU A 867 -6.17 13.10 11.12
C GLU A 867 -6.55 11.91 10.22
N ILE A 868 -5.59 11.02 10.00
CA ILE A 868 -5.82 9.74 9.34
C ILE A 868 -6.00 8.65 10.40
N ARG A 869 -7.05 7.86 10.27
CA ARG A 869 -7.27 6.65 11.05
C ARG A 869 -7.20 5.43 10.15
N LEU A 870 -6.27 4.53 10.45
CA LEU A 870 -6.12 3.29 9.73
C LEU A 870 -7.11 2.26 10.26
N GLY A 871 -7.93 1.72 9.36
CA GLY A 871 -8.70 0.52 9.63
C GLY A 871 -7.81 -0.71 9.80
N ALA A 872 -8.40 -1.83 10.18
CA ALA A 872 -7.66 -3.08 10.42
C ALA A 872 -8.33 -4.29 9.75
N GLY A 873 -8.89 -4.08 8.55
CA GLY A 873 -9.47 -5.14 7.71
C GLY A 873 -10.79 -5.69 8.24
N ALA A 874 -11.75 -4.82 8.53
CA ALA A 874 -13.12 -5.19 8.87
C ALA A 874 -14.07 -4.46 7.91
N PHE A 875 -14.70 -5.14 6.95
CA PHE A 875 -15.57 -4.49 5.96
C PHE A 875 -16.75 -3.77 6.61
N VAL A 876 -17.29 -4.34 7.68
CA VAL A 876 -18.40 -3.74 8.44
C VAL A 876 -18.03 -2.36 8.99
N ALA A 877 -16.74 -2.04 9.15
CA ALA A 877 -16.28 -0.73 9.57
C ALA A 877 -16.68 0.38 8.58
N GLY A 878 -17.00 0.08 7.32
CA GLY A 878 -17.55 1.05 6.37
C GLY A 878 -18.98 1.48 6.69
N GLU A 879 -19.70 0.79 7.58
CA GLU A 879 -21.03 1.17 8.03
C GLU A 879 -20.96 2.41 8.96
N LYS A 880 -21.93 3.33 8.80
CA LYS A 880 -21.89 4.66 9.42
C LYS A 880 -21.72 4.67 10.95
N ARG A 881 -22.20 3.63 11.67
CA ARG A 881 -22.09 3.50 13.14
C ARG A 881 -20.86 2.68 13.52
N ALA A 882 -20.56 1.63 12.77
CA ALA A 882 -19.39 0.80 13.00
C ALA A 882 -18.08 1.59 12.85
N ILE A 883 -17.98 2.48 11.84
CA ILE A 883 -16.79 3.32 11.62
C ILE A 883 -16.46 4.21 12.82
N MET A 884 -17.46 4.79 13.47
CA MET A 884 -17.27 5.66 14.63
C MET A 884 -16.72 4.86 15.80
N ARG A 885 -17.23 3.65 16.01
CA ARG A 885 -16.71 2.72 17.01
C ARG A 885 -15.29 2.26 16.69
N ALA A 886 -14.99 2.00 15.43
CA ALA A 886 -13.65 1.63 15.01
C ALA A 886 -12.64 2.76 15.30
N ILE A 887 -13.01 4.01 15.00
CA ILE A 887 -12.21 5.20 15.35
C ILE A 887 -12.06 5.32 16.89
N GLU A 888 -13.11 4.99 17.65
CA GLU A 888 -13.12 4.97 19.12
C GLU A 888 -12.32 3.82 19.75
N GLY A 889 -11.74 2.91 18.97
CA GLY A 889 -11.03 1.72 19.46
C GLY A 889 -11.92 0.60 19.98
N LYS A 890 -13.21 0.65 19.64
CA LYS A 890 -14.18 -0.41 19.92
C LYS A 890 -14.20 -1.43 18.76
N PRO A 891 -14.75 -2.63 18.99
CA PRO A 891 -15.18 -3.51 17.91
C PRO A 891 -16.09 -2.75 16.92
N ALA A 892 -15.88 -2.98 15.63
CA ALA A 892 -16.61 -2.38 14.51
C ALA A 892 -18.04 -2.94 14.39
N GLU A 893 -18.84 -2.71 15.42
CA GLU A 893 -20.15 -3.31 15.62
C GLU A 893 -21.26 -2.24 15.57
N PRO A 894 -22.18 -2.27 14.59
CA PRO A 894 -23.25 -1.27 14.51
C PRO A 894 -24.07 -1.18 15.80
N THR A 895 -24.15 0.00 16.42
CA THR A 895 -24.89 0.14 17.67
C THR A 895 -26.40 0.16 17.41
N ILE A 896 -27.12 -0.76 18.05
CA ILE A 896 -28.58 -0.90 17.96
C ILE A 896 -29.24 0.31 18.65
N ASN A 897 -30.28 0.88 18.01
CA ASN A 897 -31.04 2.03 18.54
C ASN A 897 -30.23 3.30 18.87
N ALA A 898 -29.00 3.43 18.34
CA ALA A 898 -28.20 4.62 18.56
C ALA A 898 -28.84 5.87 17.91
N PRO A 899 -28.75 7.04 18.56
CA PRO A 899 -29.17 8.31 17.97
C PRO A 899 -28.44 8.59 16.65
N SER A 900 -28.99 9.51 15.86
CA SER A 900 -28.33 9.94 14.62
C SER A 900 -26.95 10.51 14.93
N ASN A 901 -25.94 10.12 14.14
CA ASN A 901 -24.58 10.64 14.27
C ASN A 901 -24.50 12.17 14.07
N THR A 902 -25.48 12.74 13.37
CA THR A 902 -25.61 14.20 13.23
C THR A 902 -25.91 14.92 14.54
N VAL A 903 -26.40 14.20 15.56
CA VAL A 903 -26.69 14.72 16.90
C VAL A 903 -25.66 14.20 17.90
N ARG A 904 -25.44 12.88 17.95
CA ARG A 904 -24.48 12.22 18.84
C ARG A 904 -23.77 11.14 18.04
N GLY A 905 -22.62 11.49 17.47
CA GLY A 905 -21.79 10.66 16.62
C GLY A 905 -20.50 10.24 17.31
N LEU A 906 -19.37 10.48 16.64
CA LEU A 906 -18.04 10.14 17.11
C LEU A 906 -17.76 10.84 18.45
N TRP A 907 -17.38 10.05 19.45
CA TRP A 907 -17.09 10.54 20.81
C TRP A 907 -18.24 11.34 21.44
N GLY A 908 -19.47 11.02 21.05
CA GLY A 908 -20.67 11.70 21.54
C GLY A 908 -20.90 13.11 20.95
N LYS A 909 -20.04 13.59 20.04
CA LYS A 909 -20.16 14.92 19.44
C LYS A 909 -20.96 14.85 18.12
N PRO A 910 -21.64 15.93 17.68
CA PRO A 910 -22.24 15.98 16.35
C PRO A 910 -21.19 15.71 15.27
N THR A 911 -21.43 14.73 14.40
CA THR A 911 -20.45 14.29 13.39
C THR A 911 -21.05 14.26 12.00
N LEU A 912 -20.43 15.00 11.08
CA LEU A 912 -20.71 14.92 9.65
C LEU A 912 -19.92 13.77 9.03
N LEU A 913 -20.62 12.70 8.67
CA LEU A 913 -20.02 11.56 7.97
C LEU A 913 -20.38 11.55 6.49
N ASN A 914 -19.37 11.61 5.62
CA ASN A 914 -19.51 11.47 4.18
C ASN A 914 -18.40 10.57 3.59
N ASN A 915 -18.65 10.01 2.41
CA ASN A 915 -17.68 9.20 1.68
C ASN A 915 -16.68 10.11 0.94
N VAL A 916 -15.47 9.59 0.64
CA VAL A 916 -14.39 10.31 -0.04
C VAL A 916 -14.83 10.95 -1.36
N GLU A 917 -15.44 10.20 -2.28
CA GLU A 917 -15.98 10.76 -3.54
C GLU A 917 -16.99 11.89 -3.27
N THR A 918 -17.76 11.81 -2.19
CA THR A 918 -18.70 12.88 -1.83
C THR A 918 -17.98 14.19 -1.49
N PHE A 919 -16.86 14.15 -0.77
CA PHE A 919 -16.03 15.33 -0.50
C PHE A 919 -15.36 15.85 -1.77
N ALA A 920 -14.84 14.97 -2.62
CA ALA A 920 -14.20 15.36 -3.88
C ALA A 920 -15.15 16.10 -4.84
N ASN A 921 -16.46 15.90 -4.73
CA ASN A 921 -17.47 16.61 -5.51
C ASN A 921 -17.72 18.06 -5.03
N ILE A 922 -17.47 18.37 -3.76
CA ILE A 922 -17.76 19.69 -3.16
C ILE A 922 -17.02 20.84 -3.85
N PRO A 923 -15.68 20.81 -4.06
CA PRO A 923 -15.00 21.91 -4.73
C PRO A 923 -15.48 22.11 -6.17
N VAL A 924 -15.85 21.03 -6.87
CA VAL A 924 -16.42 21.10 -8.23
C VAL A 924 -17.78 21.80 -8.24
N ILE A 925 -18.67 21.44 -7.31
CA ILE A 925 -20.00 22.03 -7.18
C ILE A 925 -19.89 23.52 -6.87
N LEU A 926 -19.09 23.87 -5.86
CA LEU A 926 -19.02 25.25 -5.41
C LEU A 926 -18.28 26.11 -6.45
N SER A 927 -17.20 25.63 -7.08
CA SER A 927 -16.46 26.39 -8.10
C SER A 927 -17.32 26.75 -9.33
N ARG A 928 -18.06 25.78 -9.89
CA ARG A 928 -18.83 25.91 -11.14
C ARG A 928 -20.30 26.28 -10.95
N GLY A 929 -20.83 26.14 -9.74
CA GLY A 929 -22.21 26.45 -9.36
C GLY A 929 -23.14 25.24 -9.37
N SER A 930 -24.07 25.22 -8.41
CA SER A 930 -25.00 24.12 -8.17
C SER A 930 -25.93 23.80 -9.35
N ARG A 931 -26.44 24.83 -10.05
CA ARG A 931 -27.33 24.66 -11.20
C ARG A 931 -26.66 23.90 -12.35
N TRP A 932 -25.40 24.24 -12.63
CA TRP A 932 -24.62 23.54 -13.65
C TRP A 932 -24.43 22.07 -13.26
N TYR A 933 -24.02 21.80 -12.02
CA TYR A 933 -23.80 20.44 -11.56
C TYR A 933 -25.09 19.60 -11.57
N ALA A 934 -26.22 20.18 -11.13
CA ALA A 934 -27.52 19.53 -11.17
C ALA A 934 -27.98 19.21 -12.60
N SER A 935 -27.61 20.02 -13.59
CA SER A 935 -27.97 19.81 -15.00
C SER A 935 -27.28 18.61 -15.66
N LEU A 936 -26.20 18.09 -15.07
CA LEU A 936 -25.48 16.93 -15.60
C LEU A 936 -26.24 15.62 -15.37
N GLY A 937 -26.99 15.50 -14.27
CA GLY A 937 -27.59 14.24 -13.83
C GLY A 937 -29.09 14.14 -14.07
N THR A 938 -29.76 13.27 -13.30
CA THR A 938 -31.22 13.08 -13.35
C THR A 938 -31.95 14.06 -12.42
N PRO A 939 -33.28 14.22 -12.52
CA PRO A 939 -34.03 15.13 -11.66
C PRO A 939 -33.83 14.90 -10.15
N ARG A 940 -33.55 13.66 -9.72
CA ARG A 940 -33.35 13.29 -8.31
C ARG A 940 -31.88 13.10 -7.93
N SER A 941 -30.97 12.97 -8.90
CA SER A 941 -29.55 12.68 -8.65
C SER A 941 -28.68 13.55 -9.56
N GLY A 942 -28.15 14.65 -9.01
CA GLY A 942 -27.29 15.58 -9.77
C GLY A 942 -25.87 15.04 -9.98
N GLY A 943 -25.21 15.57 -11.02
CA GLY A 943 -23.80 15.33 -11.29
C GLY A 943 -23.45 13.99 -11.92
N THR A 944 -22.22 13.55 -11.64
CA THR A 944 -21.59 12.32 -12.12
C THR A 944 -21.39 11.30 -11.00
N LYS A 945 -21.12 10.06 -11.41
CA LYS A 945 -20.67 8.96 -10.56
C LYS A 945 -19.42 8.33 -11.20
N ILE A 946 -18.43 8.05 -10.36
CA ILE A 946 -17.26 7.27 -10.76
C ILE A 946 -17.59 5.78 -10.57
N PHE A 947 -17.45 4.97 -11.60
CA PHE A 947 -17.60 3.52 -11.53
C PHE A 947 -16.25 2.83 -11.65
N SER A 948 -16.03 1.81 -10.82
CA SER A 948 -14.92 0.89 -10.95
C SER A 948 -15.37 -0.29 -11.82
N VAL A 949 -14.90 -0.33 -13.07
CA VAL A 949 -15.36 -1.31 -14.06
C VAL A 949 -14.33 -2.42 -14.24
N ALA A 950 -14.79 -3.66 -14.08
CA ALA A 950 -14.00 -4.88 -14.25
C ALA A 950 -14.80 -6.00 -14.94
N GLY A 951 -14.17 -7.16 -15.11
CA GLY A 951 -14.79 -8.35 -15.71
C GLY A 951 -14.42 -8.54 -17.19
N ILE A 952 -15.39 -8.95 -18.01
CA ILE A 952 -15.19 -9.33 -19.42
C ILE A 952 -15.15 -8.14 -20.42
N VAL A 953 -15.07 -6.90 -19.94
CA VAL A 953 -14.88 -5.72 -20.81
C VAL A 953 -13.44 -5.65 -21.33
N LYS A 954 -13.22 -5.05 -22.51
CA LYS A 954 -11.86 -4.94 -23.09
C LYS A 954 -10.94 -4.07 -22.23
N ARG A 955 -11.44 -2.95 -21.72
CA ARG A 955 -10.69 -2.01 -20.86
C ARG A 955 -11.33 -1.91 -19.49
N THR A 956 -10.57 -2.31 -18.47
CA THR A 956 -10.96 -2.17 -17.05
C THR A 956 -10.35 -0.89 -16.47
N GLY A 957 -11.00 -0.29 -15.48
CA GLY A 957 -10.53 0.96 -14.87
C GLY A 957 -11.65 1.79 -14.28
N LEU A 958 -11.35 3.07 -14.00
CA LEU A 958 -12.35 4.04 -13.58
C LEU A 958 -13.06 4.64 -14.79
N VAL A 959 -14.38 4.65 -14.72
CA VAL A 959 -15.29 5.24 -15.71
C VAL A 959 -16.18 6.24 -15.00
N GLU A 960 -15.94 7.54 -15.23
CA GLU A 960 -16.80 8.59 -14.69
C GLU A 960 -17.87 8.99 -15.71
N VAL A 961 -19.13 8.80 -15.34
CA VAL A 961 -20.29 9.15 -16.18
C VAL A 961 -21.34 9.93 -15.42
N ARG A 962 -22.09 10.77 -16.13
CA ARG A 962 -23.25 11.49 -15.59
C ARG A 962 -24.40 10.53 -15.26
N PHE A 963 -25.15 10.83 -14.20
CA PHE A 963 -26.34 10.05 -13.87
C PHE A 963 -27.33 10.05 -15.05
N GLY A 964 -27.92 8.89 -15.33
CA GLY A 964 -28.82 8.69 -16.46
C GLY A 964 -28.18 8.02 -17.68
N ARG A 965 -26.85 7.95 -17.76
CA ARG A 965 -26.14 7.05 -18.71
C ARG A 965 -26.50 5.59 -18.45
N THR A 966 -26.27 4.71 -19.41
CA THR A 966 -26.70 3.31 -19.37
C THR A 966 -25.51 2.35 -19.17
N LEU A 967 -25.78 1.09 -18.83
CA LEU A 967 -24.72 0.06 -18.79
C LEU A 967 -24.10 -0.16 -20.17
N ALA A 968 -24.90 -0.02 -21.24
CA ALA A 968 -24.40 -0.08 -22.62
C ALA A 968 -23.38 1.04 -22.91
N ASP A 969 -23.65 2.27 -22.48
CA ASP A 969 -22.70 3.39 -22.63
C ASP A 969 -21.36 3.08 -21.92
N ILE A 970 -21.41 2.49 -20.71
CA ILE A 970 -20.19 2.11 -19.97
C ILE A 970 -19.41 1.03 -20.71
N ILE A 971 -20.09 0.01 -21.26
CA ILE A 971 -19.45 -1.05 -22.05
C ILE A 971 -18.77 -0.45 -23.29
N GLU A 972 -19.42 0.50 -23.96
CA GLU A 972 -18.87 1.20 -25.13
C GLU A 972 -17.60 1.99 -24.77
N ILE A 973 -17.63 2.75 -23.67
CA ILE A 973 -16.44 3.47 -23.16
C ILE A 973 -15.29 2.51 -22.89
N CYS A 974 -15.58 1.31 -22.38
CA CYS A 974 -14.60 0.26 -22.14
C CYS A 974 -14.12 -0.46 -23.42
N GLY A 975 -14.55 -0.04 -24.61
CA GLY A 975 -14.17 -0.64 -25.90
C GLY A 975 -14.94 -1.91 -26.25
N GLY A 976 -16.04 -2.20 -25.56
CA GLY A 976 -16.86 -3.39 -25.75
C GLY A 976 -16.44 -4.59 -24.89
N ILE A 977 -16.94 -5.77 -25.28
CA ILE A 977 -16.65 -7.05 -24.64
C ILE A 977 -15.39 -7.69 -25.24
N GLN A 978 -14.63 -8.43 -24.44
CA GLN A 978 -13.45 -9.19 -24.85
C GLN A 978 -13.75 -10.14 -26.01
N GLU A 979 -12.75 -10.35 -26.88
CA GLU A 979 -12.90 -11.23 -28.04
C GLU A 979 -13.19 -12.67 -27.63
N GLY A 980 -14.12 -13.32 -28.33
CA GLY A 980 -14.55 -14.70 -28.03
C GLY A 980 -15.38 -14.85 -26.75
N LYS A 981 -15.76 -13.75 -26.08
CA LYS A 981 -16.65 -13.75 -24.91
C LYS A 981 -18.02 -13.17 -25.25
N SER A 982 -19.06 -13.67 -24.60
CA SER A 982 -20.43 -13.18 -24.71
C SER A 982 -20.91 -12.66 -23.36
N LEU A 983 -21.59 -11.51 -23.35
CA LEU A 983 -22.13 -10.90 -22.14
C LEU A 983 -23.31 -11.72 -21.59
N ALA A 984 -23.27 -12.09 -20.31
CA ALA A 984 -24.37 -12.74 -19.61
C ALA A 984 -25.06 -11.82 -18.60
N GLY A 985 -24.28 -10.95 -17.93
CA GLY A 985 -24.80 -10.17 -16.83
C GLY A 985 -23.81 -9.16 -16.26
N VAL A 986 -24.19 -8.58 -15.13
CA VAL A 986 -23.34 -7.69 -14.35
C VAL A 986 -23.59 -7.92 -12.86
N GLN A 987 -22.52 -7.91 -12.08
CA GLN A 987 -22.59 -7.73 -10.64
C GLN A 987 -22.48 -6.24 -10.33
N ILE A 988 -23.47 -5.72 -9.60
CA ILE A 988 -23.59 -4.29 -9.24
C ILE A 988 -23.83 -4.14 -7.75
N GLY A 989 -23.16 -3.16 -7.13
CA GLY A 989 -23.37 -2.80 -5.73
C GLY A 989 -22.54 -3.59 -4.71
N GLY A 990 -21.38 -4.13 -5.13
CA GLY A 990 -20.49 -4.91 -4.26
C GLY A 990 -21.05 -6.31 -3.91
N PRO A 991 -20.40 -7.07 -3.02
CA PRO A 991 -20.81 -8.43 -2.65
C PRO A 991 -22.16 -8.55 -1.98
N SER A 992 -22.68 -7.46 -1.39
CA SER A 992 -24.04 -7.40 -0.84
C SER A 992 -25.07 -6.86 -1.84
N GLY A 993 -24.60 -6.55 -3.06
CA GLY A 993 -25.41 -6.11 -4.19
C GLY A 993 -26.09 -7.26 -4.93
N ALA A 994 -26.43 -7.02 -6.20
CA ALA A 994 -27.19 -7.97 -7.01
C ALA A 994 -26.37 -8.48 -8.20
N ILE A 995 -26.65 -9.73 -8.59
CA ILE A 995 -26.18 -10.32 -9.85
C ILE A 995 -27.34 -10.25 -10.85
N LEU A 996 -27.20 -9.40 -11.87
CA LEU A 996 -28.25 -9.12 -12.84
C LEU A 996 -27.96 -9.80 -14.17
N SER A 997 -28.97 -10.45 -14.74
CA SER A 997 -28.91 -10.93 -16.12
C SER A 997 -29.12 -9.76 -17.08
N LEU A 998 -28.28 -9.70 -18.11
CA LEU A 998 -28.37 -8.72 -19.20
C LEU A 998 -28.76 -9.39 -20.53
N THR A 999 -29.33 -10.61 -20.46
CA THR A 999 -29.71 -11.41 -21.62
C THR A 999 -31.22 -11.71 -21.61
N GLY A 1000 -31.71 -12.24 -22.74
CA GLY A 1000 -33.10 -12.68 -22.88
C GLY A 1000 -34.12 -11.57 -22.52
N PRO A 1001 -35.18 -11.89 -21.75
CA PRO A 1001 -36.20 -10.90 -21.34
C PRO A 1001 -35.67 -9.76 -20.45
N ARG A 1002 -34.44 -9.85 -19.93
CA ARG A 1002 -33.84 -8.88 -19.02
C ARG A 1002 -32.84 -7.94 -19.71
N ALA A 1003 -32.60 -8.12 -21.01
CA ALA A 1003 -31.70 -7.29 -21.80
C ALA A 1003 -32.03 -5.78 -21.78
N TYR A 1004 -33.29 -5.40 -21.46
CA TYR A 1004 -33.67 -3.99 -21.29
C TYR A 1004 -32.82 -3.26 -20.23
N LEU A 1005 -32.28 -3.98 -19.24
CA LEU A 1005 -31.41 -3.41 -18.21
C LEU A 1005 -30.12 -2.79 -18.77
N LEU A 1006 -29.67 -3.20 -19.97
CA LEU A 1006 -28.55 -2.55 -20.66
C LEU A 1006 -28.81 -1.09 -20.99
N HIS A 1007 -30.07 -0.74 -21.24
CA HIS A 1007 -30.51 0.58 -21.69
C HIS A 1007 -31.28 1.34 -20.60
N THR A 1008 -31.40 0.75 -19.41
CA THR A 1008 -32.00 1.41 -18.25
C THR A 1008 -31.07 2.52 -17.75
N PRO A 1009 -31.58 3.74 -17.49
CA PRO A 1009 -30.81 4.82 -16.91
C PRO A 1009 -30.17 4.42 -15.57
N LEU A 1010 -28.85 4.59 -15.45
CA LEU A 1010 -28.11 4.38 -14.21
C LEU A 1010 -28.37 5.55 -13.27
N ASP A 1011 -29.25 5.31 -12.32
CA ASP A 1011 -29.46 6.14 -11.14
C ASP A 1011 -29.92 5.28 -9.95
N PHE A 1012 -29.80 5.84 -8.74
CA PHE A 1012 -30.09 5.13 -7.50
C PHE A 1012 -31.51 4.56 -7.44
N ASP A 1013 -32.51 5.30 -7.92
CA ASP A 1013 -33.90 4.94 -7.71
C ASP A 1013 -34.34 3.90 -8.74
N THR A 1014 -33.93 4.07 -10.00
CA THR A 1014 -34.27 3.15 -11.10
C THR A 1014 -33.71 1.74 -10.88
N PHE A 1015 -32.47 1.62 -10.38
CA PHE A 1015 -31.89 0.31 -10.08
C PHE A 1015 -32.42 -0.32 -8.80
N ASN A 1016 -32.82 0.49 -7.80
CA ASN A 1016 -33.54 0.01 -6.63
C ASN A 1016 -34.88 -0.65 -7.02
N ASP A 1017 -35.62 -0.06 -7.96
CA ASP A 1017 -36.87 -0.63 -8.47
C ASP A 1017 -36.65 -1.97 -9.21
N ALA A 1018 -35.47 -2.17 -9.80
CA ALA A 1018 -35.06 -3.44 -10.42
C ALA A 1018 -34.62 -4.50 -9.39
N GLY A 1019 -34.59 -4.17 -8.09
CA GLY A 1019 -34.10 -5.05 -7.01
C GLY A 1019 -32.59 -5.12 -6.91
N ALA A 1020 -31.89 -4.10 -7.41
CA ALA A 1020 -30.44 -3.93 -7.28
C ALA A 1020 -30.13 -2.65 -6.51
N MET A 1021 -28.87 -2.46 -6.12
CA MET A 1021 -28.41 -1.16 -5.61
C MET A 1021 -27.17 -0.76 -6.39
N LEU A 1022 -26.99 0.54 -6.65
CA LEU A 1022 -25.75 1.02 -7.28
C LEU A 1022 -24.52 0.75 -6.40
N GLY A 1023 -24.71 0.80 -5.07
CA GLY A 1023 -23.63 0.69 -4.08
C GLY A 1023 -22.54 1.73 -4.29
N SER A 1024 -21.31 1.39 -3.91
CA SER A 1024 -20.12 2.22 -4.13
C SER A 1024 -19.82 2.46 -5.62
N GLY A 1025 -20.43 1.73 -6.56
CA GLY A 1025 -20.17 1.90 -8.00
C GLY A 1025 -19.17 0.91 -8.59
N GLY A 1026 -18.91 -0.21 -7.91
CA GLY A 1026 -18.27 -1.37 -8.53
C GLY A 1026 -19.21 -2.05 -9.54
N LEU A 1027 -18.71 -2.26 -10.76
CA LEU A 1027 -19.39 -2.98 -11.85
C LEU A 1027 -18.48 -4.10 -12.36
N VAL A 1028 -18.89 -5.35 -12.16
CA VAL A 1028 -18.17 -6.51 -12.68
C VAL A 1028 -19.03 -7.22 -13.72
N PHE A 1029 -18.68 -7.03 -15.00
CA PHE A 1029 -19.40 -7.67 -16.11
C PHE A 1029 -19.01 -9.15 -16.19
N ILE A 1030 -20.02 -10.03 -16.25
CA ILE A 1030 -19.87 -11.48 -16.27
C ILE A 1030 -20.21 -12.05 -17.65
N GLY A 1031 -19.42 -13.02 -18.08
CA GLY A 1031 -19.56 -13.72 -19.34
C GLY A 1031 -20.46 -14.95 -19.27
N GLU A 1032 -20.72 -15.54 -20.42
CA GLU A 1032 -21.51 -16.77 -20.55
C GLU A 1032 -20.87 -18.01 -19.91
N ASP A 1033 -19.56 -17.98 -19.67
CA ASP A 1033 -18.79 -19.06 -19.06
C ASP A 1033 -18.58 -18.89 -17.55
N ASP A 1034 -19.06 -17.79 -16.96
CA ASP A 1034 -19.00 -17.54 -15.52
C ASP A 1034 -20.12 -18.27 -14.77
N ASP A 1035 -19.76 -19.02 -13.74
CA ASP A 1035 -20.71 -19.76 -12.90
C ASP A 1035 -21.36 -18.85 -11.85
N VAL A 1036 -22.57 -18.40 -12.14
CA VAL A 1036 -23.34 -17.49 -11.28
C VAL A 1036 -23.69 -18.10 -9.92
N VAL A 1037 -23.94 -19.42 -9.84
CA VAL A 1037 -24.29 -20.07 -8.57
C VAL A 1037 -23.06 -20.14 -7.66
N ARG A 1038 -21.89 -20.45 -8.21
CA ARG A 1038 -20.61 -20.37 -7.49
C ARG A 1038 -20.26 -18.94 -7.09
N LEU A 1039 -20.55 -17.96 -7.95
CA LEU A 1039 -20.35 -16.56 -7.63
C LEU A 1039 -21.25 -16.11 -6.46
N ALA A 1040 -22.54 -16.47 -6.47
CA ALA A 1040 -23.44 -16.21 -5.35
C ALA A 1040 -22.96 -16.89 -4.05
N ARG A 1041 -22.44 -18.11 -4.18
CA ARG A 1041 -21.85 -18.87 -3.07
C ARG A 1041 -20.56 -18.23 -2.53
N HIS A 1042 -19.70 -17.69 -3.39
CA HIS A 1042 -18.50 -16.92 -3.02
C HIS A 1042 -18.87 -15.67 -2.22
N PHE A 1043 -19.84 -14.89 -2.71
CA PHE A 1043 -20.32 -13.71 -1.97
C PHE A 1043 -20.98 -14.08 -0.64
N THR A 1044 -21.71 -15.19 -0.57
CA THR A 1044 -22.33 -15.65 0.68
C THR A 1044 -21.28 -16.02 1.74
N ASP A 1045 -20.17 -16.66 1.34
CA ASP A 1045 -19.05 -16.92 2.25
C ASP A 1045 -18.41 -15.62 2.71
N TRP A 1046 -18.10 -14.73 1.77
CA TRP A 1046 -17.51 -13.44 2.08
C TRP A 1046 -18.38 -12.65 3.07
N LEU A 1047 -19.70 -12.59 2.84
CA LEU A 1047 -20.65 -11.91 3.75
C LEU A 1047 -20.75 -12.59 5.12
N THR A 1048 -20.49 -13.90 5.18
CA THR A 1048 -20.42 -14.64 6.44
C THR A 1048 -19.11 -14.30 7.18
N GLU A 1049 -17.98 -14.19 6.46
CA GLU A 1049 -16.69 -13.76 6.99
C GLU A 1049 -16.72 -12.30 7.48
N GLU A 1050 -17.45 -11.40 6.81
CA GLU A 1050 -17.56 -9.97 7.15
C GLU A 1050 -18.65 -9.63 8.18
N SER A 1051 -19.44 -10.61 8.59
CA SER A 1051 -20.47 -10.39 9.59
C SER A 1051 -19.83 -10.05 10.94
N CYS A 1052 -20.21 -8.92 11.55
CA CYS A 1052 -19.77 -8.55 12.90
C CYS A 1052 -20.27 -9.51 14.01
N GLY A 1053 -21.14 -10.47 13.68
CA GLY A 1053 -21.59 -11.52 14.59
C GLY A 1053 -22.73 -11.14 15.54
N GLN A 1054 -23.10 -9.86 15.63
CA GLN A 1054 -24.12 -9.39 16.59
C GLN A 1054 -25.53 -9.92 16.33
N CYS A 1055 -25.92 -10.07 15.05
CA CYS A 1055 -27.27 -10.48 14.68
C CYS A 1055 -27.29 -11.97 14.32
N PRO A 1056 -27.98 -12.84 15.09
CA PRO A 1056 -28.06 -14.26 14.74
C PRO A 1056 -28.66 -14.50 13.35
N ALA A 1057 -29.63 -13.67 12.93
CA ALA A 1057 -30.23 -13.74 11.61
C ALA A 1057 -29.22 -13.49 10.48
N CYS A 1058 -28.31 -12.53 10.64
CA CYS A 1058 -27.24 -12.28 9.67
C CYS A 1058 -26.21 -13.40 9.73
N PHE A 1059 -25.53 -13.56 10.87
CA PHE A 1059 -24.38 -14.45 11.00
C PHE A 1059 -24.70 -15.92 10.74
N ARG A 1060 -25.76 -16.46 11.36
CA ARG A 1060 -26.15 -17.86 11.15
C ARG A 1060 -26.96 -18.04 9.88
N GLY A 1061 -27.68 -17.01 9.44
CA GLY A 1061 -28.50 -17.06 8.24
C GLY A 1061 -27.68 -17.09 6.96
N THR A 1062 -26.62 -16.28 6.84
CA THR A 1062 -25.71 -16.35 5.68
C THR A 1062 -24.97 -17.69 5.63
N ALA A 1063 -24.52 -18.21 6.77
CA ALA A 1063 -23.93 -19.54 6.85
C ALA A 1063 -24.94 -20.65 6.45
N ALA A 1064 -26.23 -20.48 6.78
CA ALA A 1064 -27.28 -21.41 6.36
C ALA A 1064 -27.57 -21.32 4.85
N LEU A 1065 -27.58 -20.11 4.27
CA LEU A 1065 -27.67 -19.91 2.83
C LEU A 1065 -26.52 -20.63 2.11
N GLY A 1066 -25.28 -20.47 2.60
CA GLY A 1066 -24.09 -21.14 2.08
C GLY A 1066 -24.24 -22.67 2.06
N ARG A 1067 -24.69 -23.28 3.18
CA ARG A 1067 -24.91 -24.74 3.24
C ARG A 1067 -25.96 -25.25 2.27
N VAL A 1068 -27.03 -24.48 2.02
CA VAL A 1068 -28.06 -24.87 1.05
C VAL A 1068 -27.51 -24.76 -0.38
N LEU A 1069 -26.75 -23.69 -0.67
CA LEU A 1069 -26.04 -23.56 -1.95
C LEU A 1069 -25.03 -24.69 -2.16
N ASP A 1070 -24.31 -25.12 -1.13
CA ASP A 1070 -23.37 -26.26 -1.23
C ASP A 1070 -24.09 -27.54 -1.64
N ARG A 1071 -25.27 -27.83 -1.09
CA ARG A 1071 -26.10 -28.98 -1.51
C ARG A 1071 -26.46 -28.90 -2.99
N ILE A 1072 -26.89 -27.72 -3.45
CA ILE A 1072 -27.24 -27.50 -4.86
C ILE A 1072 -26.00 -27.68 -5.75
N LEU A 1073 -24.88 -27.04 -5.42
CA LEU A 1073 -23.62 -27.10 -6.18
C LEU A 1073 -23.04 -28.52 -6.27
N LEU A 1074 -23.29 -29.36 -5.27
CA LEU A 1074 -22.89 -30.78 -5.24
C LEU A 1074 -23.86 -31.70 -5.99
N GLY A 1075 -24.95 -31.16 -6.56
CA GLY A 1075 -25.96 -31.94 -7.28
C GLY A 1075 -26.92 -32.72 -6.37
N ALA A 1076 -27.02 -32.35 -5.09
CA ALA A 1076 -27.90 -32.95 -4.09
C ALA A 1076 -29.08 -32.04 -3.70
N GLY A 1077 -29.38 -31.03 -4.52
CA GLY A 1077 -30.45 -30.07 -4.28
C GLY A 1077 -31.83 -30.59 -4.73
N ALA A 1078 -32.89 -30.10 -4.08
CA ALA A 1078 -34.29 -30.33 -4.42
C ALA A 1078 -35.12 -29.03 -4.43
N ALA A 1079 -36.40 -29.09 -4.80
CA ALA A 1079 -37.32 -27.95 -4.80
C ALA A 1079 -37.40 -27.26 -3.43
N ASP A 1080 -37.43 -28.04 -2.34
CA ASP A 1080 -37.41 -27.55 -0.97
C ASP A 1080 -36.17 -26.69 -0.65
N ASP A 1081 -35.01 -27.01 -1.23
CA ASP A 1081 -33.79 -26.21 -1.04
C ASP A 1081 -33.96 -24.81 -1.68
N ILE A 1082 -34.65 -24.70 -2.84
CA ILE A 1082 -34.96 -23.42 -3.48
C ILE A 1082 -35.93 -22.59 -2.62
N HIS A 1083 -36.99 -23.21 -2.10
CA HIS A 1083 -37.90 -22.53 -1.16
C HIS A 1083 -37.19 -22.07 0.11
N ARG A 1084 -36.27 -22.90 0.61
CA ARG A 1084 -35.46 -22.60 1.79
C ARG A 1084 -34.53 -21.41 1.55
N LEU A 1085 -33.92 -21.28 0.37
CA LEU A 1085 -33.12 -20.09 0.03
C LEU A 1085 -33.95 -18.80 0.08
N TRP A 1086 -35.17 -18.79 -0.46
CA TRP A 1086 -36.08 -17.64 -0.37
C TRP A 1086 -36.47 -17.32 1.07
N ALA A 1087 -36.91 -18.33 1.83
CA ALA A 1087 -37.32 -18.14 3.22
C ALA A 1087 -36.17 -17.65 4.11
N LEU A 1088 -34.96 -18.22 3.94
CA LEU A 1088 -33.77 -17.74 4.64
C LEU A 1088 -33.41 -16.32 4.23
N GLY A 1089 -33.57 -15.96 2.95
CA GLY A 1089 -33.36 -14.60 2.47
C GLY A 1089 -34.25 -13.58 3.18
N ASP A 1090 -35.55 -13.87 3.29
CA ASP A 1090 -36.51 -13.01 4.00
C ASP A 1090 -36.17 -12.90 5.49
N VAL A 1091 -35.76 -13.99 6.13
CA VAL A 1091 -35.34 -14.00 7.55
C VAL A 1091 -34.07 -13.19 7.78
N VAL A 1092 -33.07 -13.33 6.92
CA VAL A 1092 -31.82 -12.55 6.98
C VAL A 1092 -32.13 -11.06 6.82
N GLN A 1093 -32.94 -10.71 5.81
CA GLN A 1093 -33.31 -9.33 5.54
C GLN A 1093 -34.07 -8.69 6.71
N ALA A 1094 -35.10 -9.37 7.22
CA ALA A 1094 -35.97 -8.84 8.27
C ALA A 1094 -35.31 -8.86 9.67
N GLY A 1095 -34.44 -9.83 9.93
CA GLY A 1095 -33.80 -10.03 11.25
C GLY A 1095 -32.48 -9.28 11.46
N SER A 1096 -31.98 -8.57 10.44
CA SER A 1096 -30.70 -7.86 10.49
C SER A 1096 -30.84 -6.41 10.95
N GLN A 1097 -29.84 -5.92 11.68
CA GLN A 1097 -29.87 -4.58 12.32
C GLN A 1097 -29.12 -3.49 11.54
N CYS A 1098 -28.32 -3.87 10.53
CA CYS A 1098 -27.52 -2.95 9.74
C CYS A 1098 -27.69 -3.19 8.25
N GLY A 1099 -27.23 -2.22 7.44
CA GLY A 1099 -27.34 -2.28 5.98
C GLY A 1099 -26.78 -3.57 5.39
N LEU A 1100 -25.57 -3.97 5.81
CA LEU A 1100 -24.91 -5.19 5.35
C LEU A 1100 -25.80 -6.43 5.51
N GLY A 1101 -26.31 -6.67 6.72
CA GLY A 1101 -27.16 -7.83 6.98
C GLY A 1101 -28.48 -7.79 6.23
N THR A 1102 -29.11 -6.61 6.11
CA THR A 1102 -30.37 -6.47 5.35
C THR A 1102 -30.20 -6.80 3.86
N THR A 1103 -28.99 -6.70 3.34
CA THR A 1103 -28.65 -6.94 1.94
C THR A 1103 -27.86 -8.24 1.72
N ALA A 1104 -27.50 -8.96 2.78
CA ALA A 1104 -26.60 -10.11 2.70
C ALA A 1104 -27.20 -11.30 1.92
N ALA A 1105 -28.53 -11.36 1.77
CA ALA A 1105 -29.19 -12.37 0.95
C ALA A 1105 -29.32 -11.98 -0.54
N ASN A 1106 -28.97 -10.75 -0.92
CA ASN A 1106 -29.16 -10.24 -2.28
C ASN A 1106 -28.42 -11.06 -3.35
N PRO A 1107 -27.16 -11.50 -3.16
CA PRO A 1107 -26.47 -12.29 -4.18
C PRO A 1107 -27.21 -13.57 -4.53
N VAL A 1108 -27.78 -14.24 -3.52
CA VAL A 1108 -28.52 -15.49 -3.68
C VAL A 1108 -29.89 -15.23 -4.31
N THR A 1109 -30.65 -14.31 -3.74
CA THR A 1109 -32.02 -14.02 -4.19
C THR A 1109 -32.05 -13.38 -5.58
N SER A 1110 -31.06 -12.55 -5.93
CA SER A 1110 -30.89 -12.02 -7.28
C SER A 1110 -30.44 -13.11 -8.26
N ALA A 1111 -29.47 -13.96 -7.91
CA ALA A 1111 -29.08 -15.09 -8.75
C ALA A 1111 -30.27 -16.03 -9.03
N LEU A 1112 -31.09 -16.36 -8.02
CA LEU A 1112 -32.32 -17.14 -8.21
C LEU A 1112 -33.30 -16.46 -9.16
N ARG A 1113 -33.47 -15.14 -9.04
CA ARG A 1113 -34.42 -14.36 -9.84
C ARG A 1113 -33.97 -14.17 -11.29
N PHE A 1114 -32.68 -13.94 -11.52
CA PHE A 1114 -32.13 -13.55 -12.82
C PHE A 1114 -31.46 -14.70 -13.57
N PHE A 1115 -31.02 -15.74 -12.88
CA PHE A 1115 -30.35 -16.92 -13.47
C PHE A 1115 -30.97 -18.26 -13.00
N PRO A 1116 -32.30 -18.44 -13.04
CA PRO A 1116 -32.94 -19.67 -12.56
C PRO A 1116 -32.48 -20.92 -13.32
N ALA A 1117 -32.11 -20.79 -14.60
CA ALA A 1117 -31.55 -21.90 -15.39
C ALA A 1117 -30.22 -22.43 -14.83
N ALA A 1118 -29.39 -21.56 -14.24
CA ALA A 1118 -28.12 -21.97 -13.63
C ALA A 1118 -28.33 -22.84 -12.38
N PHE A 1119 -29.38 -22.56 -11.59
CA PHE A 1119 -29.78 -23.44 -10.49
C PHE A 1119 -30.35 -24.76 -11.01
N LEU A 1120 -31.19 -24.71 -12.04
CA LEU A 1120 -31.72 -25.92 -12.68
C LEU A 1120 -30.61 -26.86 -13.18
N HIS A 1121 -29.54 -26.30 -13.77
CA HIS A 1121 -28.37 -27.07 -14.22
C HIS A 1121 -27.78 -27.92 -13.11
N TYR A 1122 -27.60 -27.34 -11.92
CA TYR A 1122 -27.10 -28.03 -10.74
C TYR A 1122 -28.10 -29.04 -10.15
N LEU A 1123 -29.41 -28.72 -10.14
CA LEU A 1123 -30.46 -29.62 -9.68
C LEU A 1123 -30.56 -30.89 -10.55
N LEU A 1124 -30.42 -30.75 -11.87
CA LEU A 1124 -30.29 -31.88 -12.81
C LEU A 1124 -29.04 -32.74 -12.55
N GLY A 1125 -28.16 -32.30 -11.64
CA GLY A 1125 -27.09 -33.10 -11.06
C GLY A 1125 -27.55 -34.36 -10.37
N ASN A 1126 -28.71 -34.33 -9.72
CA ASN A 1126 -29.18 -35.41 -8.86
C ASN A 1126 -29.56 -36.65 -9.68
N PRO A 1127 -28.79 -37.77 -9.66
CA PRO A 1127 -29.07 -38.98 -10.44
C PRO A 1127 -30.45 -39.59 -10.19
N GLU A 1128 -31.07 -39.33 -9.04
CA GLU A 1128 -32.36 -39.91 -8.65
C GLU A 1128 -33.57 -39.02 -9.01
N MET A 1129 -33.34 -37.85 -9.63
CA MET A 1129 -34.41 -36.93 -9.98
C MET A 1129 -35.46 -37.58 -10.90
N THR A 1130 -36.73 -37.56 -10.47
CA THR A 1130 -37.88 -38.00 -11.26
C THR A 1130 -38.48 -36.85 -12.06
N PRO A 1131 -39.36 -37.12 -13.06
CA PRO A 1131 -40.09 -36.06 -13.76
C PRO A 1131 -40.92 -35.18 -12.81
N ARG A 1132 -41.49 -35.76 -11.74
CA ARG A 1132 -42.23 -34.99 -10.73
C ARG A 1132 -41.31 -33.97 -10.04
N ASP A 1133 -40.15 -34.43 -9.56
CA ASP A 1133 -39.18 -33.58 -8.87
C ASP A 1133 -38.70 -32.44 -9.78
N LEU A 1134 -38.54 -32.70 -11.08
CA LEU A 1134 -38.22 -31.67 -12.07
C LEU A 1134 -39.31 -30.59 -12.14
N PHE A 1135 -40.59 -30.97 -12.20
CA PHE A 1135 -41.69 -30.01 -12.24
C PHE A 1135 -41.82 -29.22 -10.93
N GLU A 1136 -41.61 -29.84 -9.77
CA GLU A 1136 -41.55 -29.14 -8.48
C GLU A 1136 -40.37 -28.15 -8.45
N CYS A 1137 -39.20 -28.53 -8.96
CA CYS A 1137 -38.04 -27.62 -9.07
C CYS A 1137 -38.31 -26.43 -10.01
N LEU A 1138 -38.93 -26.68 -11.16
CA LEU A 1138 -39.30 -25.63 -12.12
C LEU A 1138 -40.34 -24.67 -11.52
N GLU A 1139 -41.27 -25.15 -10.69
CA GLU A 1139 -42.21 -24.27 -9.96
C GLU A 1139 -41.46 -23.43 -8.93
N ALA A 1140 -40.59 -24.05 -8.12
CA ALA A 1140 -39.82 -23.37 -7.08
C ALA A 1140 -38.92 -22.25 -7.67
N LEU A 1141 -38.37 -22.49 -8.87
CA LEU A 1141 -37.60 -21.52 -9.65
C LEU A 1141 -38.46 -20.46 -10.36
N ARG A 1142 -39.79 -20.51 -10.19
CA ARG A 1142 -40.79 -19.63 -10.84
C ARG A 1142 -40.73 -19.68 -12.37
N LEU A 1143 -40.39 -20.86 -12.91
CA LEU A 1143 -40.35 -21.17 -14.34
C LEU A 1143 -41.65 -21.84 -14.83
N LEU A 1144 -42.69 -21.93 -14.00
CA LEU A 1144 -43.98 -22.48 -14.39
C LEU A 1144 -45.11 -21.53 -14.05
N THR A 1145 -46.16 -21.55 -14.88
CA THR A 1145 -47.45 -20.97 -14.52
C THR A 1145 -48.28 -22.03 -13.83
N ARG A 1146 -48.46 -21.92 -12.51
CA ARG A 1146 -49.41 -22.77 -11.76
C ARG A 1146 -50.83 -22.43 -12.19
N GLN A 1147 -51.58 -23.44 -12.64
CA GLN A 1147 -53.02 -23.33 -12.86
C GLN A 1147 -53.74 -24.14 -11.77
N ASP A 1148 -54.54 -23.48 -10.94
CA ASP A 1148 -55.37 -24.16 -9.95
C ASP A 1148 -56.46 -24.97 -10.68
N VAL A 1149 -56.47 -26.29 -10.52
CA VAL A 1149 -57.49 -27.16 -11.12
C VAL A 1149 -58.80 -27.05 -10.31
N VAL A 1150 -59.89 -26.97 -11.08
CA VAL A 1150 -61.25 -26.61 -10.68
C VAL A 1150 -61.85 -27.53 -9.59
N ARG A 1151 -62.60 -26.90 -8.67
CA ARG A 1151 -63.37 -27.51 -7.58
C ARG A 1151 -64.52 -28.41 -8.10
N GLY A 1152 -64.55 -29.66 -7.67
CA GLY A 1152 -65.71 -30.54 -7.85
C GLY A 1152 -66.86 -30.18 -6.90
N ALA A 1153 -68.10 -30.15 -7.39
CA ALA A 1153 -69.30 -29.91 -6.60
C ALA A 1153 -69.69 -31.19 -5.81
N GLY A 1154 -69.37 -31.23 -4.51
CA GLY A 1154 -69.72 -32.33 -3.62
C GLY A 1154 -69.30 -32.06 -2.17
N ARG A 1155 -69.97 -32.70 -1.19
CA ARG A 1155 -69.94 -32.36 0.25
C ARG A 1155 -68.60 -32.54 0.99
N SER A 1156 -67.52 -32.99 0.35
CA SER A 1156 -66.17 -32.89 0.91
C SER A 1156 -65.32 -31.96 0.03
N ARG A 1157 -64.86 -30.86 0.61
CA ARG A 1157 -63.89 -29.96 -0.02
C ARG A 1157 -62.52 -30.66 -0.03
N GLN A 1158 -62.22 -31.40 -1.09
CA GLN A 1158 -60.88 -31.93 -1.34
C GLN A 1158 -60.29 -31.20 -2.54
N VAL A 1159 -59.10 -30.61 -2.36
CA VAL A 1159 -58.27 -30.16 -3.49
C VAL A 1159 -57.69 -31.43 -4.10
N VAL A 1160 -58.02 -31.73 -5.36
CA VAL A 1160 -57.57 -32.95 -6.05
C VAL A 1160 -56.59 -32.55 -7.15
N GLY A 1161 -55.30 -32.67 -6.85
CA GLY A 1161 -54.20 -32.61 -7.82
C GLY A 1161 -53.71 -31.21 -8.19
N ALA A 1162 -52.44 -31.16 -8.59
CA ALA A 1162 -51.79 -29.99 -9.18
C ALA A 1162 -51.41 -30.32 -10.64
N SER A 1163 -51.66 -29.37 -11.56
CA SER A 1163 -51.23 -29.48 -12.95
C SER A 1163 -50.25 -28.36 -13.27
N PHE A 1164 -49.11 -28.75 -13.85
CA PHE A 1164 -48.05 -27.83 -14.22
C PHE A 1164 -47.78 -27.95 -15.72
N THR A 1165 -47.73 -26.80 -16.41
CA THR A 1165 -47.42 -26.76 -17.84
C THR A 1165 -46.16 -25.95 -18.10
N LEU A 1166 -45.17 -26.60 -18.71
CA LEU A 1166 -43.99 -25.97 -19.27
C LEU A 1166 -44.28 -25.56 -20.72
N ARG A 1167 -44.37 -24.24 -20.95
CA ARG A 1167 -44.65 -23.68 -22.28
C ARG A 1167 -43.47 -23.91 -23.22
N ARG A 1168 -43.77 -24.14 -24.50
CA ARG A 1168 -42.78 -24.49 -25.54
C ARG A 1168 -41.62 -23.50 -25.66
N HIS A 1169 -41.89 -22.19 -25.58
CA HIS A 1169 -40.84 -21.15 -25.67
C HIS A 1169 -39.91 -21.17 -24.45
N LEU A 1170 -40.43 -21.54 -23.29
CA LEU A 1170 -39.64 -21.63 -22.06
C LEU A 1170 -38.81 -22.91 -22.05
N ALA A 1171 -39.36 -24.03 -22.55
CA ALA A 1171 -38.59 -25.25 -22.78
C ALA A 1171 -37.41 -25.00 -23.71
N ARG A 1172 -37.64 -24.30 -24.83
CA ARG A 1172 -36.57 -23.89 -25.76
C ARG A 1172 -35.51 -23.02 -25.07
N PHE A 1173 -35.92 -21.98 -24.36
CA PHE A 1173 -35.01 -21.10 -23.61
C PHE A 1173 -34.14 -21.89 -22.61
N LEU A 1174 -34.73 -22.81 -21.84
CA LEU A 1174 -34.00 -23.61 -20.86
C LEU A 1174 -33.00 -24.56 -21.53
N VAL A 1175 -33.36 -25.16 -22.67
CA VAL A 1175 -32.42 -25.99 -23.45
C VAL A 1175 -31.24 -25.14 -23.93
N GLU A 1176 -31.50 -23.98 -24.53
CA GLU A 1176 -30.43 -23.07 -25.02
C GLU A 1176 -29.49 -22.66 -23.87
N GLU A 1177 -30.03 -22.33 -22.68
CA GLU A 1177 -29.24 -21.98 -21.50
C GLU A 1177 -28.45 -23.17 -20.92
N LEU A 1178 -29.05 -24.36 -20.85
CA LEU A 1178 -28.37 -25.58 -20.37
C LEU A 1178 -27.25 -26.00 -21.31
N GLU A 1179 -27.46 -25.93 -22.63
CA GLU A 1179 -26.44 -26.26 -23.63
C GLU A 1179 -25.24 -25.32 -23.54
N ARG A 1180 -25.50 -24.04 -23.28
CA ARG A 1180 -24.47 -23.03 -23.06
C ARG A 1180 -23.59 -23.40 -21.87
N MET A 1181 -24.19 -23.82 -20.75
CA MET A 1181 -23.45 -24.28 -19.56
C MET A 1181 -22.76 -25.64 -19.75
N ASP A 1182 -23.28 -26.48 -20.63
CA ASP A 1182 -22.73 -27.80 -20.96
C ASP A 1182 -21.61 -27.77 -22.04
N ARG A 1183 -21.26 -26.59 -22.56
CA ARG A 1183 -20.36 -26.42 -23.72
C ARG A 1183 -19.05 -27.20 -23.62
N TYR A 1184 -18.47 -27.29 -22.42
CA TYR A 1184 -17.19 -27.97 -22.17
C TYR A 1184 -17.33 -29.33 -21.46
N ARG A 1185 -18.56 -29.85 -21.30
CA ARG A 1185 -18.82 -31.13 -20.64
C ARG A 1185 -18.85 -32.30 -21.64
N PRO A 1186 -18.32 -33.48 -21.28
CA PRO A 1186 -18.53 -34.71 -22.04
C PRO A 1186 -20.04 -35.00 -22.21
N SER A 1187 -20.44 -35.62 -23.32
CA SER A 1187 -21.85 -35.86 -23.67
C SER A 1187 -22.66 -36.54 -22.56
N HIS A 1188 -22.08 -37.50 -21.84
CA HIS A 1188 -22.72 -38.24 -20.75
C HIS A 1188 -22.86 -37.44 -19.44
N GLU A 1189 -22.20 -36.29 -19.33
CA GLU A 1189 -22.29 -35.39 -18.17
C GLU A 1189 -23.13 -34.14 -18.44
N LYS A 1190 -23.67 -34.00 -19.67
CA LYS A 1190 -24.48 -32.85 -20.08
C LYS A 1190 -25.84 -32.88 -19.40
N ARG A 1191 -26.19 -31.80 -18.71
CA ARG A 1191 -27.47 -31.62 -18.03
C ARG A 1191 -28.62 -31.42 -19.00
N THR A 1192 -28.34 -30.92 -20.19
CA THR A 1192 -29.30 -30.76 -21.28
C THR A 1192 -29.94 -32.09 -21.69
N GLU A 1193 -29.13 -33.13 -21.93
CA GLU A 1193 -29.66 -34.45 -22.33
C GLU A 1193 -30.57 -35.02 -21.26
N ARG A 1194 -30.14 -34.94 -20.00
CA ARG A 1194 -30.95 -35.36 -18.87
C ARG A 1194 -32.28 -34.59 -18.77
N PHE A 1195 -32.26 -33.29 -18.98
CA PHE A 1195 -33.47 -32.46 -18.96
C PHE A 1195 -34.47 -32.89 -20.04
N LEU A 1196 -33.98 -33.15 -21.25
CA LEU A 1196 -34.77 -33.63 -22.38
C LEU A 1196 -35.36 -35.03 -22.12
N ASP A 1197 -34.54 -35.94 -21.58
CA ASP A 1197 -34.95 -37.30 -21.21
C ASP A 1197 -36.08 -37.27 -20.16
N LEU A 1198 -35.95 -36.45 -19.10
CA LEU A 1198 -36.97 -36.31 -18.05
C LEU A 1198 -38.30 -35.72 -18.58
N LEU A 1199 -38.25 -34.91 -19.63
CA LEU A 1199 -39.42 -34.33 -20.29
C LEU A 1199 -39.99 -35.22 -21.41
N GLY A 1200 -39.30 -36.28 -21.80
CA GLY A 1200 -39.65 -37.10 -22.97
C GLY A 1200 -39.67 -36.27 -24.27
N LEU A 1201 -38.74 -35.32 -24.40
CA LEU A 1201 -38.60 -34.45 -25.57
C LEU A 1201 -37.28 -34.75 -26.29
N SER A 1202 -37.29 -34.74 -27.62
CA SER A 1202 -36.08 -34.55 -28.40
C SER A 1202 -35.67 -33.06 -28.45
N ARG A 1203 -34.40 -32.79 -28.77
CA ARG A 1203 -33.90 -31.41 -28.98
C ARG A 1203 -34.74 -30.60 -29.97
N TRP A 1204 -35.27 -31.23 -31.02
CA TRP A 1204 -36.11 -30.57 -32.03
C TRP A 1204 -37.52 -30.25 -31.52
N GLU A 1205 -38.06 -31.08 -30.62
CA GLU A 1205 -39.39 -30.86 -30.03
C GLU A 1205 -39.38 -29.75 -28.97
N ALA A 1206 -38.21 -29.43 -28.40
CA ALA A 1206 -38.02 -28.34 -27.45
C ALA A 1206 -38.22 -26.97 -28.13
N GLY A 1207 -39.46 -26.47 -28.11
CA GLY A 1207 -39.86 -25.24 -28.80
C GLY A 1207 -41.14 -25.36 -29.60
N GLU A 1208 -41.51 -26.59 -29.97
CA GLU A 1208 -42.70 -26.89 -30.76
C GLU A 1208 -43.85 -27.42 -29.91
N ARG A 1209 -43.53 -28.17 -28.83
CA ARG A 1209 -44.50 -28.86 -27.96
C ARG A 1209 -44.51 -28.31 -26.54
N GLU A 1210 -45.69 -28.16 -25.93
CA GLU A 1210 -45.83 -27.90 -24.50
C GLU A 1210 -45.82 -29.23 -23.72
N VAL A 1211 -45.22 -29.25 -22.53
CA VAL A 1211 -45.18 -30.44 -21.68
C VAL A 1211 -45.99 -30.16 -20.42
N THR A 1212 -46.97 -31.03 -20.14
CA THR A 1212 -47.81 -30.92 -18.94
C THR A 1212 -47.59 -32.12 -18.04
N CYS A 1213 -47.38 -31.86 -16.76
CA CYS A 1213 -47.37 -32.87 -15.70
C CYS A 1213 -48.64 -32.74 -14.86
N GLN A 1214 -49.28 -33.86 -14.58
CA GLN A 1214 -50.44 -33.96 -13.69
C GLN A 1214 -50.18 -35.07 -12.68
N TRP A 1215 -50.41 -34.76 -11.41
CA TRP A 1215 -50.43 -35.77 -10.36
C TRP A 1215 -51.61 -35.56 -9.43
N THR A 1216 -52.21 -36.67 -9.02
CA THR A 1216 -53.19 -36.73 -7.93
C THR A 1216 -52.45 -37.18 -6.68
N GLU A 1217 -52.58 -36.44 -5.57
CA GLU A 1217 -52.22 -36.99 -4.26
C GLU A 1217 -53.05 -38.27 -4.06
N ALA A 1218 -52.40 -39.44 -4.13
CA ALA A 1218 -53.04 -40.65 -3.68
C ALA A 1218 -53.27 -40.51 -2.17
N ALA A 1219 -54.53 -40.68 -1.74
CA ALA A 1219 -55.00 -40.49 -0.38
C ALA A 1219 -54.25 -41.33 0.65
#